data_AF-A0A855VPY9-F1
#
_entry.id   AF-A0A855VPY9-F1
#
_cell.length_a   1.000
_cell.length_b   1.000
_cell.length_c   1.000
_cell.angle_alpha   90.00
_cell.angle_beta   90.00
_cell.angle_gamma   90.00
#
_symmetry.space_group_name_H-M   'P 1'
#
loop_
_entity.id
_entity.type
_entity.pdbx_description
1 polymer ?
#
loop_
_entity_poly.entity_id
_entity_poly.type
_entity_poly.pdbx_seq_one_letter_code
_entity_poly.pdbx_strand_id
1 'polypeptide(L)'
;MEKAKRVVWRLLAASVCVMAVSQAVHADSLDEQRNRYAQIKQAWDNKQMDTVQALMPTLKDYPLYPYLEYRQITDDLMNQPTVTVNNFIQANPTLPPARTLKSRFVNELARREDWRGLLAFSPDKPGATEAQCNYYYAKWATGQQEEAWTGAKELWLTGKSQPNACDPLFSAWRASGKQDPLSYLERIRLAMKAGNTRLVTVLAGQMPADYQTIASAVISLANDPNTVLTFARTTGATDFTRQMAAVAFASVAREDVENARLMIPQLVQAQQLNDDQTQELRDIVAWRLMGTDVTDEQARWRDDAVMRSNSVSLVERRVRMALGTGDRRGLNTWLARLPMDAKEKDEWRYWQADLLLERGREDEAKAILHSLMQQRGFYPMAAAQRLGEEYTLKIDKAPANANPALTQGPEMARVRELMYLNLDNTARSEWANLVTSRTTDEKAQLARYAFDNRWWDLSVQATIAGKLWDHLEERFPLAYKDLFDRYTSGKDIPQSYAMAIARQESAWNPKVRSPVGASGLMQIMPGTATHTVKMFNIPGYSSPSQLLDPETNINIGTSYLQYVYQQFGNNRIFASAAYNAGPGRVRTWLGNSAGRLDAVAFVESIPFSETRGYVKNVLAYDAYYRHFMGEKDALMSDAEWQRRY
;
A
#
# COMPACT_ATOMS: atom_id res chain seq x y z
N MET A 1 2.60 -39.49 85.51
CA MET A 1 2.35 -39.32 84.06
C MET A 1 1.78 -37.93 83.80
N GLU A 2 2.60 -36.89 83.67
CA GLU A 2 2.10 -35.59 83.15
C GLU A 2 3.24 -34.65 82.68
N LYS A 3 4.44 -34.75 83.26
CA LYS A 3 5.60 -33.96 82.80
C LYS A 3 6.32 -34.51 81.56
N ALA A 4 6.15 -35.80 81.23
CA ALA A 4 6.80 -36.43 80.06
C ALA A 4 6.10 -36.14 78.72
N LYS A 5 4.83 -35.67 78.72
CA LYS A 5 4.08 -35.41 77.48
C LYS A 5 4.28 -34.00 76.91
N ARG A 6 4.82 -33.04 77.68
CA ARG A 6 5.01 -31.65 77.21
C ARG A 6 6.31 -31.39 76.46
N VAL A 7 7.34 -32.24 76.63
CA VAL A 7 8.64 -32.06 75.97
C VAL A 7 8.64 -32.62 74.55
N VAL A 8 7.94 -33.75 74.32
CA VAL A 8 7.84 -34.38 72.99
C VAL A 8 7.08 -33.49 71.99
N TRP A 9 6.07 -32.75 72.44
CA TRP A 9 5.32 -31.82 71.59
C TRP A 9 6.10 -30.55 71.22
N ARG A 10 7.04 -30.10 72.05
CA ARG A 10 7.87 -28.92 71.74
C ARG A 10 9.01 -29.24 70.77
N LEU A 11 9.54 -30.46 70.81
CA LEU A 11 10.54 -30.93 69.84
C LEU A 11 9.92 -31.26 68.47
N LEU A 12 8.68 -31.78 68.42
CA LEU A 12 7.96 -31.97 67.14
C LEU A 12 7.57 -30.65 66.47
N ALA A 13 7.23 -29.60 67.24
CA ALA A 13 6.92 -28.28 66.69
C ALA A 13 8.18 -27.58 66.12
N ALA A 14 9.35 -27.76 66.73
CA ALA A 14 10.60 -27.20 66.23
C ALA A 14 11.12 -27.91 64.96
N SER A 15 10.88 -29.21 64.82
CA SER A 15 11.26 -29.97 63.62
C SER A 15 10.34 -29.72 62.41
N VAL A 16 9.09 -29.30 62.64
CA VAL A 16 8.14 -28.96 61.56
C VAL A 16 8.29 -27.50 61.09
N CYS A 17 8.87 -26.60 61.90
CA CYS A 17 9.14 -25.22 61.49
C CYS A 17 10.46 -25.01 60.73
N VAL A 18 11.33 -26.02 60.62
CA VAL A 18 12.61 -25.90 59.87
C VAL A 18 12.60 -26.70 58.54
N MET A 19 11.55 -27.46 58.24
CA MET A 19 11.34 -28.13 56.94
C MET A 19 10.13 -27.60 56.17
N ALA A 20 9.81 -26.32 56.35
CA ALA A 20 9.03 -25.55 55.40
C ALA A 20 9.91 -24.41 54.86
N VAL A 21 11.02 -24.78 54.20
CA VAL A 21 11.50 -23.93 53.10
C VAL A 21 10.45 -24.11 52.01
N SER A 22 9.40 -23.31 52.12
CA SER A 22 8.51 -23.03 51.01
C SER A 22 9.41 -22.65 49.85
N GLN A 23 9.58 -23.54 48.87
CA GLN A 23 9.87 -23.08 47.54
C GLN A 23 8.63 -22.30 47.11
N ALA A 24 8.61 -21.01 47.49
CA ALA A 24 7.85 -20.05 46.74
C ALA A 24 8.41 -20.15 45.33
N VAL A 25 7.71 -20.88 44.46
CA VAL A 25 7.87 -20.77 43.02
C VAL A 25 7.50 -19.34 42.73
N HIS A 26 8.47 -18.42 42.82
CA HIS A 26 8.30 -17.08 42.35
C HIS A 26 7.98 -17.21 40.87
N ALA A 27 6.77 -16.80 40.49
CA ALA A 27 6.46 -16.60 39.09
C ALA A 27 7.52 -15.65 38.56
N ASP A 28 8.29 -16.11 37.57
CA ASP A 28 9.37 -15.35 36.94
C ASP A 28 8.83 -13.98 36.53
N SER A 29 9.56 -12.93 36.86
CA SER A 29 9.18 -11.58 36.44
C SER A 29 9.24 -11.46 34.92
N LEU A 30 8.41 -10.60 34.34
CA LEU A 30 8.42 -10.37 32.88
C LEU A 30 9.81 -9.91 32.39
N ASP A 31 10.55 -9.16 33.21
CA ASP A 31 11.90 -8.70 32.86
C ASP A 31 12.93 -9.85 32.84
N GLU A 32 12.83 -10.82 33.74
CA GLU A 32 13.64 -12.04 33.68
C GLU A 32 13.34 -12.86 32.42
N GLN A 33 12.06 -12.96 32.04
CA GLN A 33 11.64 -13.63 30.80
C GLN A 33 12.14 -12.90 29.55
N ARG A 34 12.11 -11.55 29.52
CA ARG A 34 12.67 -10.74 28.43
C ARG A 34 14.16 -11.01 28.23
N ASN A 35 14.92 -11.07 29.31
CA ASN A 35 16.35 -11.36 29.26
C ASN A 35 16.61 -12.76 28.68
N ARG A 36 15.89 -13.78 29.15
CA ARG A 36 16.01 -15.15 28.61
C ARG A 36 15.55 -15.24 27.15
N TYR A 37 14.53 -14.48 26.76
CA TYR A 37 14.07 -14.43 25.37
C TYR A 37 15.12 -13.81 24.42
N ALA A 38 15.86 -12.79 24.88
CA ALA A 38 16.98 -12.25 24.12
C ALA A 38 18.14 -13.26 24.01
N GLN A 39 18.48 -13.92 25.13
CA GLN A 39 19.54 -14.94 25.18
C GLN A 39 19.24 -16.14 24.27
N ILE A 40 18.01 -16.68 24.31
CA ILE A 40 17.64 -17.82 23.49
C ILE A 40 17.69 -17.46 22.00
N LYS A 41 17.26 -16.25 21.61
CA LYS A 41 17.35 -15.80 20.22
C LYS A 41 18.81 -15.72 19.75
N GLN A 42 19.69 -15.14 20.56
CA GLN A 42 21.12 -15.05 20.24
C GLN A 42 21.75 -16.45 20.13
N ALA A 43 21.46 -17.35 21.07
CA ALA A 43 21.93 -18.73 21.03
C ALA A 43 21.45 -19.45 19.76
N TRP A 44 20.18 -19.26 19.38
CA TRP A 44 19.59 -19.86 18.19
C TRP A 44 20.19 -19.32 16.89
N ASP A 45 20.44 -18.02 16.82
CA ASP A 45 21.10 -17.38 15.66
C ASP A 45 22.54 -17.89 15.50
N ASN A 46 23.22 -18.21 16.62
CA ASN A 46 24.54 -18.82 16.65
C ASN A 46 24.52 -20.36 16.58
N LYS A 47 23.37 -21.00 16.39
CA LYS A 47 23.18 -22.47 16.34
C LYS A 47 23.64 -23.22 17.60
N GLN A 48 23.62 -22.57 18.77
CA GLN A 48 23.96 -23.17 20.07
C GLN A 48 22.74 -23.92 20.63
N MET A 49 22.43 -25.08 20.03
CA MET A 49 21.15 -25.76 20.27
C MET A 49 20.99 -26.35 21.68
N ASP A 50 22.07 -26.70 22.37
CA ASP A 50 22.01 -27.15 23.76
C ASP A 50 21.46 -26.05 24.68
N THR A 51 21.93 -24.81 24.47
CA THR A 51 21.42 -23.62 25.18
C THR A 51 19.96 -23.35 24.82
N VAL A 52 19.59 -23.49 23.54
CA VAL A 52 18.20 -23.33 23.09
C VAL A 52 17.29 -24.33 23.80
N GLN A 53 17.67 -25.62 23.81
CA GLN A 53 16.90 -26.68 24.46
C GLN A 53 16.76 -26.47 25.98
N ALA A 54 17.80 -25.96 26.63
CA ALA A 54 17.76 -25.65 28.07
C ALA A 54 16.85 -24.44 28.38
N LEU A 55 16.85 -23.40 27.53
CA LEU A 55 16.08 -22.18 27.76
C LEU A 55 14.60 -22.31 27.33
N MET A 56 14.29 -23.14 26.32
CA MET A 56 12.95 -23.24 25.73
C MET A 56 11.85 -23.51 26.79
N PRO A 57 11.98 -24.48 27.72
CA PRO A 57 10.94 -24.77 28.71
C PRO A 57 10.73 -23.63 29.73
N THR A 58 11.74 -22.78 29.94
CA THR A 58 11.70 -21.66 30.92
C THR A 58 10.92 -20.44 30.42
N LEU A 59 10.46 -20.47 29.17
CA LEU A 59 9.80 -19.35 28.49
C LEU A 59 8.32 -19.63 28.17
N LYS A 60 7.74 -20.75 28.61
CA LYS A 60 6.35 -21.14 28.25
C LYS A 60 5.30 -20.07 28.59
N ASP A 61 5.52 -19.33 29.68
CA ASP A 61 4.61 -18.27 30.13
C ASP A 61 4.90 -16.90 29.49
N TYR A 62 5.98 -16.79 28.71
CA TYR A 62 6.35 -15.55 28.03
C TYR A 62 5.45 -15.31 26.80
N PRO A 63 4.90 -14.10 26.60
CA PRO A 63 3.94 -13.86 25.51
C PRO A 63 4.43 -14.26 24.11
N LEU A 64 5.73 -14.13 23.83
CA LEU A 64 6.30 -14.46 22.52
C LEU A 64 6.78 -15.90 22.38
N TYR A 65 6.53 -16.77 23.37
CA TYR A 65 6.85 -18.20 23.26
C TYR A 65 6.31 -18.88 21.99
N PRO A 66 5.08 -18.59 21.51
CA PRO A 66 4.59 -19.16 20.25
C PRO A 66 5.42 -18.82 19.01
N TYR A 67 6.17 -17.71 19.02
CA TYR A 67 7.11 -17.39 17.95
C TYR A 67 8.35 -18.29 17.95
N LEU A 68 8.79 -18.74 19.13
CA LEU A 68 9.89 -19.70 19.27
C LEU A 68 9.45 -21.10 18.87
N GLU A 69 8.23 -21.51 19.25
CA GLU A 69 7.63 -22.76 18.76
C GLU A 69 7.50 -22.77 17.24
N TYR A 70 7.01 -21.67 16.65
CA TYR A 70 6.99 -21.52 15.20
C TYR A 70 8.39 -21.68 14.58
N ARG A 71 9.41 -21.05 15.15
CA ARG A 71 10.80 -21.21 14.69
C ARG A 71 11.24 -22.68 14.75
N GLN A 72 11.03 -23.34 15.89
CA GLN A 72 11.35 -24.76 16.07
C GLN A 72 10.68 -25.66 15.02
N ILE A 73 9.38 -25.49 14.81
CA ILE A 73 8.62 -26.29 13.84
C ILE A 73 9.15 -26.04 12.42
N THR A 74 9.45 -24.78 12.09
CA THR A 74 9.86 -24.44 10.72
C THR A 74 11.32 -24.71 10.40
N ASP A 75 12.19 -24.83 11.40
CA ASP A 75 13.61 -25.22 11.23
C ASP A 75 13.74 -26.67 10.71
N ASP A 76 12.78 -27.54 11.04
CA ASP A 76 12.75 -28.95 10.59
C ASP A 76 11.45 -29.31 9.86
N LEU A 77 10.85 -28.34 9.15
CA LEU A 77 9.51 -28.48 8.56
C LEU A 77 9.37 -29.71 7.64
N MET A 78 10.47 -30.13 6.99
CA MET A 78 10.48 -31.29 6.09
C MET A 78 10.24 -32.62 6.80
N ASN A 79 10.57 -32.71 8.09
CA ASN A 79 10.41 -33.93 8.88
C ASN A 79 9.24 -33.82 9.89
N GLN A 80 8.60 -32.65 10.00
CA GLN A 80 7.47 -32.47 10.91
C GLN A 80 6.27 -33.35 10.51
N PRO A 81 5.64 -34.06 11.48
CA PRO A 81 4.40 -34.77 11.25
C PRO A 81 3.22 -33.81 11.25
N THR A 82 2.18 -34.15 10.48
CA THR A 82 0.97 -33.32 10.31
C THR A 82 0.29 -32.98 11.63
N VAL A 83 0.29 -33.91 12.59
CA VAL A 83 -0.31 -33.70 13.92
C VAL A 83 0.38 -32.58 14.70
N THR A 84 1.72 -32.47 14.64
CA THR A 84 2.46 -31.41 15.35
C THR A 84 2.10 -30.04 14.79
N VAL A 85 2.08 -29.91 13.46
CA VAL A 85 1.75 -28.64 12.80
C VAL A 85 0.29 -28.26 13.04
N ASN A 86 -0.63 -29.22 12.96
CA ASN A 86 -2.05 -28.97 13.21
C ASN A 86 -2.30 -28.54 14.66
N ASN A 87 -1.68 -29.23 15.64
CA ASN A 87 -1.80 -28.86 17.05
C ASN A 87 -1.30 -27.44 17.31
N PHE A 88 -0.16 -27.05 16.71
CA PHE A 88 0.36 -25.70 16.85
C PHE A 88 -0.58 -24.64 16.25
N ILE A 89 -1.14 -24.88 15.06
CA ILE A 89 -2.08 -23.96 14.41
C ILE A 89 -3.37 -23.83 15.23
N GLN A 90 -3.91 -24.93 15.73
CA GLN A 90 -5.13 -24.94 16.55
C GLN A 90 -4.92 -24.26 17.91
N ALA A 91 -3.75 -24.44 18.52
CA ALA A 91 -3.39 -23.77 19.77
C ALA A 91 -3.18 -22.25 19.61
N ASN A 92 -2.89 -21.76 18.39
CA ASN A 92 -2.50 -20.39 18.13
C ASN A 92 -3.35 -19.69 17.03
N PRO A 93 -4.69 -19.60 17.18
CA PRO A 93 -5.60 -19.14 16.11
C PRO A 93 -5.42 -17.65 15.71
N THR A 94 -4.86 -16.84 16.61
CA THR A 94 -4.66 -15.40 16.41
C THR A 94 -3.26 -15.05 15.93
N LEU A 95 -2.30 -15.97 16.07
CA LEU A 95 -0.89 -15.76 15.78
C LEU A 95 -0.68 -15.66 14.25
N PRO A 96 -0.19 -14.52 13.71
CA PRO A 96 0.00 -14.34 12.27
C PRO A 96 0.85 -15.45 11.60
N PRO A 97 2.02 -15.85 12.13
CA PRO A 97 2.80 -16.93 11.52
C PRO A 97 2.12 -18.31 11.59
N ALA A 98 1.21 -18.58 12.54
CA ALA A 98 0.44 -19.82 12.52
C ALA A 98 -0.56 -19.85 11.34
N ARG A 99 -1.18 -18.71 11.03
CA ARG A 99 -2.07 -18.58 9.86
C ARG A 99 -1.34 -18.80 8.54
N THR A 100 -0.12 -18.26 8.40
CA THR A 100 0.69 -18.48 7.19
C THR A 100 1.32 -19.88 7.16
N LEU A 101 1.60 -20.48 8.32
CA LEU A 101 2.10 -21.86 8.41
C LEU A 101 1.14 -22.87 7.78
N LYS A 102 -0.19 -22.65 7.86
CA LYS A 102 -1.17 -23.51 7.18
C LYS A 102 -0.86 -23.65 5.70
N SER A 103 -0.72 -22.52 4.97
CA SER A 103 -0.37 -22.55 3.55
C SER A 103 1.05 -23.05 3.29
N ARG A 104 2.02 -22.69 4.15
CA ARG A 104 3.40 -23.17 4.02
C ARG A 104 3.50 -24.70 4.15
N PHE A 105 2.74 -25.29 5.07
CA PHE A 105 2.74 -26.74 5.28
C PHE A 105 1.94 -27.49 4.21
N VAL A 106 0.88 -26.89 3.64
CA VAL A 106 0.24 -27.41 2.41
C VAL A 106 1.27 -27.57 1.29
N ASN A 107 2.14 -26.57 1.08
CA ASN A 107 3.21 -26.66 0.09
C ASN A 107 4.25 -27.74 0.44
N GLU A 108 4.56 -27.93 1.72
CA GLU A 108 5.46 -29.00 2.16
C GLU A 108 4.84 -30.39 1.92
N LEU A 109 3.55 -30.60 2.22
CA LEU A 109 2.87 -31.87 1.92
C LEU A 109 2.81 -32.14 0.40
N ALA A 110 2.63 -31.10 -0.41
CA ALA A 110 2.71 -31.21 -1.86
C ALA A 110 4.11 -31.60 -2.34
N ARG A 111 5.17 -31.04 -1.73
CA ARG A 111 6.57 -31.42 -2.00
C ARG A 111 6.84 -32.89 -1.66
N ARG A 112 6.15 -33.43 -0.65
CA ARG A 112 6.20 -34.86 -0.27
C ARG A 112 5.31 -35.74 -1.15
N GLU A 113 4.56 -35.17 -2.10
CA GLU A 113 3.53 -35.83 -2.90
C GLU A 113 2.43 -36.51 -2.05
N ASP A 114 2.26 -36.08 -0.80
CA ASP A 114 1.26 -36.61 0.13
C ASP A 114 -0.10 -35.95 -0.12
N TRP A 115 -0.72 -36.26 -1.25
CA TRP A 115 -1.98 -35.63 -1.68
C TRP A 115 -3.15 -35.93 -0.74
N ARG A 116 -3.20 -37.14 -0.17
CA ARG A 116 -4.22 -37.52 0.80
C ARG A 116 -4.01 -36.80 2.14
N GLY A 117 -2.77 -36.75 2.63
CA GLY A 117 -2.43 -36.01 3.85
C GLY A 117 -2.63 -34.50 3.69
N LEU A 118 -2.38 -33.94 2.51
CA LEU A 118 -2.65 -32.54 2.19
C LEU A 118 -4.12 -32.19 2.37
N LEU A 119 -5.03 -32.99 1.78
CA LEU A 119 -6.48 -32.75 1.91
C LEU A 119 -7.01 -33.08 3.30
N ALA A 120 -6.39 -34.02 4.02
CA ALA A 120 -6.73 -34.28 5.42
C ALA A 120 -6.31 -33.10 6.34
N PHE A 121 -5.16 -32.49 6.06
CA PHE A 121 -4.64 -31.34 6.81
C PHE A 121 -5.37 -30.03 6.48
N SER A 122 -5.67 -29.79 5.20
CA SER A 122 -6.41 -28.62 4.72
C SER A 122 -7.60 -29.07 3.89
N PRO A 123 -8.72 -29.46 4.54
CA PRO A 123 -9.93 -29.86 3.83
C PRO A 123 -10.57 -28.69 3.07
N ASP A 124 -10.38 -27.47 3.56
CA ASP A 124 -10.81 -26.23 2.91
C ASP A 124 -9.70 -25.62 2.04
N LYS A 125 -10.11 -24.83 1.04
CA LYS A 125 -9.23 -24.05 0.16
C LYS A 125 -8.27 -23.18 0.99
N PRO A 126 -6.93 -23.31 0.81
CA PRO A 126 -5.95 -22.50 1.54
C PRO A 126 -5.90 -21.06 1.02
N GLY A 127 -5.28 -20.16 1.79
CA GLY A 127 -5.24 -18.73 1.47
C GLY A 127 -4.26 -18.34 0.35
N ALA A 128 -3.03 -18.85 0.38
CA ALA A 128 -2.00 -18.49 -0.60
C ALA A 128 -2.22 -19.17 -1.96
N THR A 129 -2.02 -18.44 -3.07
CA THR A 129 -2.19 -18.94 -4.44
C THR A 129 -1.36 -20.20 -4.72
N GLU A 130 -0.11 -20.25 -4.27
CA GLU A 130 0.74 -21.45 -4.43
C GLU A 130 0.13 -22.67 -3.74
N ALA A 131 -0.36 -22.50 -2.52
CA ALA A 131 -1.03 -23.55 -1.76
C ALA A 131 -2.37 -23.95 -2.40
N GLN A 132 -3.10 -23.01 -3.01
CA GLN A 132 -4.33 -23.31 -3.74
C GLN A 132 -4.04 -24.18 -4.97
N CYS A 133 -2.96 -23.91 -5.70
CA CYS A 133 -2.54 -24.74 -6.83
C CYS A 133 -2.25 -26.18 -6.40
N ASN A 134 -1.50 -26.35 -5.30
CA ASN A 134 -1.25 -27.65 -4.70
C ASN A 134 -2.53 -28.34 -4.18
N TYR A 135 -3.45 -27.58 -3.57
CA TYR A 135 -4.74 -28.09 -3.08
C TYR A 135 -5.61 -28.65 -4.22
N TYR A 136 -5.79 -27.90 -5.31
CA TYR A 136 -6.57 -28.39 -6.44
C TYR A 136 -5.87 -29.51 -7.21
N TYR A 137 -4.53 -29.52 -7.22
CA TYR A 137 -3.79 -30.67 -7.74
C TYR A 137 -4.03 -31.93 -6.89
N ALA A 138 -4.03 -31.80 -5.56
CA ALA A 138 -4.36 -32.89 -4.64
C ALA A 138 -5.80 -33.39 -4.84
N LYS A 139 -6.76 -32.49 -5.07
CA LYS A 139 -8.14 -32.85 -5.44
C LYS A 139 -8.18 -33.71 -6.70
N TRP A 140 -7.48 -33.30 -7.75
CA TRP A 140 -7.34 -34.10 -8.97
C TRP A 140 -6.71 -35.46 -8.71
N ALA A 141 -5.58 -35.50 -8.01
CA ALA A 141 -4.82 -36.72 -7.70
C ALA A 141 -5.60 -37.73 -6.84
N THR A 142 -6.60 -37.25 -6.07
CA THR A 142 -7.47 -38.08 -5.22
C THR A 142 -8.84 -38.38 -5.82
N GLY A 143 -9.05 -38.06 -7.11
CA GLY A 143 -10.28 -38.39 -7.85
C GLY A 143 -11.38 -37.33 -7.84
N GLN A 144 -11.17 -36.18 -7.18
CA GLN A 144 -12.12 -35.06 -7.11
C GLN A 144 -11.94 -34.10 -8.29
N GLN A 145 -12.10 -34.61 -9.52
CA GLN A 145 -11.72 -33.90 -10.75
C GLN A 145 -12.54 -32.62 -10.99
N GLU A 146 -13.86 -32.66 -10.78
CA GLU A 146 -14.74 -31.51 -11.06
C GLU A 146 -14.36 -30.28 -10.22
N GLU A 147 -14.08 -30.48 -8.93
CA GLU A 147 -13.64 -29.42 -8.03
C GLU A 147 -12.25 -28.90 -8.42
N ALA A 148 -11.33 -29.81 -8.81
CA ALA A 148 -10.01 -29.43 -9.28
C ALA A 148 -10.07 -28.51 -10.51
N TRP A 149 -10.98 -28.77 -11.45
CA TRP A 149 -11.12 -27.98 -12.69
C TRP A 149 -11.77 -26.62 -12.46
N THR A 150 -12.75 -26.54 -11.56
CA THR A 150 -13.29 -25.25 -11.11
C THR A 150 -12.18 -24.37 -10.52
N GLY A 151 -11.36 -24.94 -9.64
CA GLY A 151 -10.23 -24.24 -9.04
C GLY A 151 -9.13 -23.87 -10.05
N ALA A 152 -8.79 -24.78 -10.96
CA ALA A 152 -7.83 -24.53 -12.02
C ALA A 152 -8.27 -23.37 -12.91
N LYS A 153 -9.56 -23.30 -13.29
CA LYS A 153 -10.11 -22.19 -14.09
C LYS A 153 -10.00 -20.86 -13.35
N GLU A 154 -10.34 -20.82 -12.06
CA GLU A 154 -10.22 -19.62 -11.23
C GLU A 154 -8.76 -19.12 -11.18
N LEU A 155 -7.81 -20.03 -10.97
CA LEU A 155 -6.39 -19.72 -10.90
C LEU A 155 -5.76 -19.39 -12.28
N TRP A 156 -6.39 -19.84 -13.36
CA TRP A 156 -5.92 -19.63 -14.73
C TRP A 156 -6.28 -18.25 -15.28
N LEU A 157 -7.46 -17.72 -14.96
CA LEU A 157 -8.01 -16.48 -15.52
C LEU A 157 -7.38 -15.21 -14.91
N THR A 158 -6.08 -15.04 -15.12
CA THR A 158 -5.28 -13.88 -14.72
C THR A 158 -4.17 -13.61 -15.73
N GLY A 159 -3.83 -12.33 -15.92
CA GLY A 159 -2.69 -11.91 -16.76
C GLY A 159 -1.34 -11.98 -16.05
N LYS A 160 -1.33 -12.28 -14.75
CA LYS A 160 -0.13 -12.44 -13.95
C LYS A 160 0.45 -13.85 -14.14
N SER A 161 1.78 -13.95 -14.11
CA SER A 161 2.44 -15.25 -13.99
C SER A 161 2.08 -15.85 -12.63
N GLN A 162 1.61 -17.09 -12.65
CA GLN A 162 1.23 -17.82 -11.44
C GLN A 162 2.45 -18.56 -10.86
N PRO A 163 2.40 -18.98 -9.58
CA PRO A 163 3.44 -19.83 -9.00
C PRO A 163 3.68 -21.11 -9.83
N ASN A 164 4.92 -21.59 -9.89
CA ASN A 164 5.27 -22.82 -10.62
C ASN A 164 4.48 -24.05 -10.15
N ALA A 165 4.01 -24.05 -8.90
CA ALA A 165 3.11 -25.09 -8.35
C ALA A 165 1.79 -25.24 -9.13
N CYS A 166 1.40 -24.23 -9.91
CA CYS A 166 0.20 -24.28 -10.75
C CYS A 166 0.42 -24.97 -12.10
N ASP A 167 1.66 -25.14 -12.54
CA ASP A 167 1.96 -25.73 -13.85
C ASP A 167 1.50 -27.19 -13.95
N PRO A 168 1.74 -28.08 -12.95
CA PRO A 168 1.19 -29.44 -12.96
C PRO A 168 -0.34 -29.46 -13.00
N LEU A 169 -1.00 -28.55 -12.27
CA LEU A 169 -2.46 -28.44 -12.25
C LEU A 169 -3.01 -28.02 -13.61
N PHE A 170 -2.45 -26.98 -14.22
CA PHE A 170 -2.87 -26.51 -15.53
C PHE A 170 -2.58 -27.54 -16.62
N SER A 171 -1.44 -28.24 -16.53
CA SER A 171 -1.10 -29.33 -17.43
C SER A 171 -2.10 -30.49 -17.33
N ALA A 172 -2.46 -30.91 -16.11
CA ALA A 172 -3.45 -31.96 -15.89
C ALA A 172 -4.85 -31.56 -16.38
N TRP A 173 -5.26 -30.31 -16.12
CA TRP A 173 -6.54 -29.78 -16.58
C TRP A 173 -6.64 -29.72 -18.11
N ARG A 174 -5.55 -29.32 -18.77
CA ARG A 174 -5.46 -29.32 -20.24
C ARG A 174 -5.48 -30.74 -20.80
N ALA A 175 -4.68 -31.65 -20.23
CA ALA A 175 -4.60 -33.04 -20.68
C ALA A 175 -5.92 -33.80 -20.51
N SER A 176 -6.79 -33.38 -19.58
CA SER A 176 -8.11 -34.00 -19.40
C SER A 176 -9.13 -33.63 -20.50
N GLY A 177 -8.81 -32.68 -21.38
CA GLY A 177 -9.73 -32.16 -22.40
C GLY A 177 -10.91 -31.36 -21.83
N LYS A 178 -10.87 -30.99 -20.54
CA LYS A 178 -11.92 -30.19 -19.87
C LYS A 178 -11.61 -28.70 -19.83
N GLN A 179 -10.44 -28.29 -20.31
CA GLN A 179 -10.11 -26.89 -20.49
C GLN A 179 -10.81 -26.35 -21.73
N ASP A 180 -11.74 -25.41 -21.51
CA ASP A 180 -12.40 -24.67 -22.58
C ASP A 180 -11.36 -23.88 -23.41
N PRO A 181 -11.27 -24.08 -24.73
CA PRO A 181 -10.38 -23.31 -25.60
C PRO A 181 -10.54 -21.78 -25.45
N LEU A 182 -11.76 -21.29 -25.19
CA LEU A 182 -12.00 -19.86 -24.98
C LEU A 182 -11.32 -19.34 -23.70
N SER A 183 -11.27 -20.16 -22.64
CA SER A 183 -10.55 -19.80 -21.41
C SER A 183 -9.03 -19.68 -21.63
N TYR A 184 -8.48 -20.42 -22.61
CA TYR A 184 -7.08 -20.32 -22.99
C TYR A 184 -6.80 -18.99 -23.69
N LEU A 185 -7.62 -18.60 -24.67
CA LEU A 185 -7.56 -17.29 -25.31
C LEU A 185 -7.75 -16.14 -24.33
N GLU A 186 -8.69 -16.27 -23.39
CA GLU A 186 -8.95 -15.25 -22.40
C GLU A 186 -7.72 -14.98 -21.53
N ARG A 187 -6.95 -16.02 -21.18
CA ARG A 187 -5.68 -15.82 -20.44
C ARG A 187 -4.63 -15.08 -21.27
N ILE A 188 -4.54 -15.36 -22.57
CA ILE A 188 -3.66 -14.59 -23.48
C ILE A 188 -4.06 -13.11 -23.47
N ARG A 189 -5.36 -12.83 -23.59
CA ARG A 189 -5.89 -11.46 -23.58
C ARG A 189 -5.60 -10.74 -22.26
N LEU A 190 -5.82 -11.41 -21.13
CA LEU A 190 -5.51 -10.89 -19.80
C LEU A 190 -4.01 -10.62 -19.62
N ALA A 191 -3.15 -11.51 -20.11
CA ALA A 191 -1.70 -11.35 -20.07
C ALA A 191 -1.24 -10.15 -20.89
N MET A 192 -1.78 -9.98 -22.10
CA MET A 192 -1.52 -8.82 -22.96
C MET A 192 -1.95 -7.52 -22.27
N LYS A 193 -3.18 -7.47 -21.73
CA LYS A 193 -3.71 -6.31 -20.99
C LYS A 193 -2.87 -5.98 -19.75
N ALA A 194 -2.29 -6.97 -19.09
CA ALA A 194 -1.37 -6.79 -17.96
C ALA A 194 0.06 -6.37 -18.38
N GLY A 195 0.36 -6.29 -19.68
CA GLY A 195 1.70 -6.03 -20.21
C GLY A 195 2.67 -7.20 -20.05
N ASN A 196 2.18 -8.41 -19.75
CA ASN A 196 2.99 -9.62 -19.58
C ASN A 196 3.21 -10.32 -20.93
N THR A 197 3.95 -9.66 -21.83
CA THR A 197 4.20 -10.15 -23.19
C THR A 197 4.94 -11.48 -23.21
N ARG A 198 5.81 -11.74 -22.22
CA ARG A 198 6.46 -13.05 -22.06
C ARG A 198 5.44 -14.18 -21.86
N LEU A 199 4.44 -13.99 -21.00
CA LEU A 199 3.38 -14.98 -20.80
C LEU A 199 2.52 -15.13 -22.06
N VAL A 200 2.22 -14.05 -22.77
CA VAL A 200 1.52 -14.10 -24.07
C VAL A 200 2.26 -15.01 -25.05
N THR A 201 3.57 -14.80 -25.21
CA THR A 201 4.41 -15.60 -26.11
C THR A 201 4.46 -17.08 -25.69
N VAL A 202 4.58 -17.36 -24.39
CA VAL A 202 4.55 -18.75 -23.87
C VAL A 202 3.22 -19.43 -24.17
N LEU A 203 2.09 -18.76 -23.90
CA LEU A 203 0.77 -19.32 -24.12
C LEU A 203 0.48 -19.51 -25.62
N ALA A 204 0.82 -18.53 -26.46
CA ALA A 204 0.63 -18.62 -27.90
C ALA A 204 1.52 -19.70 -28.54
N GLY A 205 2.73 -19.95 -28.01
CA GLY A 205 3.59 -21.06 -28.44
C GLY A 205 3.00 -22.45 -28.15
N GLN A 206 2.04 -22.54 -27.22
CA GLN A 206 1.33 -23.77 -26.87
C GLN A 206 -0.16 -23.68 -27.16
N MET A 207 -0.58 -22.87 -28.15
CA MET A 207 -1.99 -22.65 -28.47
C MET A 207 -2.75 -23.96 -28.76
N PRO A 208 -4.02 -24.10 -28.34
CA PRO A 208 -4.89 -25.16 -28.82
C PRO A 208 -5.06 -25.14 -30.35
N ALA A 209 -5.34 -26.31 -30.94
CA ALA A 209 -5.47 -26.47 -32.39
C ALA A 209 -6.52 -25.52 -33.01
N ASP A 210 -7.58 -25.22 -32.27
CA ASP A 210 -8.66 -24.29 -32.62
C ASP A 210 -8.16 -22.90 -33.04
N TYR A 211 -7.05 -22.44 -32.48
CA TYR A 211 -6.50 -21.09 -32.68
C TYR A 211 -5.06 -21.09 -33.19
N GLN A 212 -4.53 -22.24 -33.61
CA GLN A 212 -3.15 -22.37 -34.05
C GLN A 212 -2.81 -21.45 -35.23
N THR A 213 -3.80 -21.13 -36.07
CA THR A 213 -3.66 -20.25 -37.24
C THR A 213 -3.26 -18.81 -36.89
N ILE A 214 -3.61 -18.33 -35.68
CA ILE A 214 -3.28 -16.96 -35.23
C ILE A 214 -2.08 -16.92 -34.27
N ALA A 215 -1.50 -18.07 -33.90
CA ALA A 215 -0.44 -18.16 -32.90
C ALA A 215 0.80 -17.33 -33.24
N SER A 216 1.32 -17.46 -34.46
CA SER A 216 2.47 -16.69 -34.92
C SER A 216 2.21 -15.18 -34.94
N ALA A 217 0.98 -14.79 -35.28
CA ALA A 217 0.57 -13.38 -35.28
C ALA A 217 0.49 -12.81 -33.86
N VAL A 218 -0.04 -13.56 -32.89
CA VAL A 218 -0.07 -13.18 -31.47
C VAL A 218 1.34 -13.04 -30.89
N ILE A 219 2.25 -13.97 -31.21
CA ILE A 219 3.65 -13.90 -30.78
C ILE A 219 4.33 -12.64 -31.35
N SER A 220 4.16 -12.40 -32.66
CA SER A 220 4.69 -11.20 -33.32
C SER A 220 4.17 -9.92 -32.65
N LEU A 221 2.87 -9.86 -32.36
CA LEU A 221 2.24 -8.70 -31.71
C LEU A 221 2.76 -8.44 -30.29
N ALA A 222 3.04 -9.51 -29.53
CA ALA A 222 3.60 -9.40 -28.18
C ALA A 222 5.06 -8.97 -28.18
N ASN A 223 5.82 -9.36 -29.20
CA ASN A 223 7.23 -9.00 -29.34
C ASN A 223 7.42 -7.58 -29.87
N ASP A 224 6.56 -7.15 -30.81
CA ASP A 224 6.58 -5.81 -31.38
C ASP A 224 5.15 -5.30 -31.62
N PRO A 225 4.67 -4.32 -30.82
CA PRO A 225 3.33 -3.76 -30.98
C PRO A 225 3.15 -3.03 -32.31
N ASN A 226 4.22 -2.62 -33.01
CA ASN A 226 4.12 -1.96 -34.31
C ASN A 226 3.59 -2.89 -35.42
N THR A 227 3.57 -4.20 -35.17
CA THR A 227 2.94 -5.18 -36.06
C THR A 227 1.41 -5.20 -35.99
N VAL A 228 0.78 -4.37 -35.13
CA VAL A 228 -0.67 -4.35 -34.88
C VAL A 228 -1.52 -4.24 -36.14
N LEU A 229 -1.12 -3.43 -37.12
CA LEU A 229 -1.87 -3.28 -38.36
C LEU A 229 -1.79 -4.54 -39.24
N THR A 230 -0.61 -5.18 -39.29
CA THR A 230 -0.44 -6.46 -39.97
C THR A 230 -1.29 -7.53 -39.30
N PHE A 231 -1.20 -7.64 -37.97
CA PHE A 231 -2.04 -8.54 -37.16
C PHE A 231 -3.53 -8.34 -37.45
N ALA A 232 -3.99 -7.08 -37.47
CA ALA A 232 -5.38 -6.73 -37.75
C ALA A 232 -5.84 -7.09 -39.17
N ARG A 233 -4.93 -7.16 -40.16
CA ARG A 233 -5.25 -7.52 -41.55
C ARG A 233 -5.18 -9.00 -41.82
N THR A 234 -4.28 -9.72 -41.14
CA THR A 234 -4.01 -11.14 -41.41
C THR A 234 -4.79 -12.08 -40.48
N THR A 235 -5.49 -11.54 -39.48
CA THR A 235 -6.33 -12.32 -38.56
C THR A 235 -7.80 -11.95 -38.74
N GLY A 236 -8.71 -12.92 -38.57
CA GLY A 236 -10.14 -12.67 -38.63
C GLY A 236 -10.59 -11.70 -37.52
N ALA A 237 -11.53 -10.81 -37.84
CA ALA A 237 -12.07 -9.84 -36.89
C ALA A 237 -12.99 -10.52 -35.88
N THR A 238 -12.56 -10.57 -34.63
CA THR A 238 -13.28 -11.16 -33.49
C THR A 238 -13.12 -10.26 -32.28
N ASP A 239 -13.92 -10.46 -31.23
CA ASP A 239 -13.73 -9.70 -29.99
C ASP A 239 -12.31 -9.87 -29.41
N PHE A 240 -11.75 -11.09 -29.48
CA PHE A 240 -10.38 -11.37 -29.05
C PHE A 240 -9.33 -10.57 -29.84
N THR A 241 -9.36 -10.65 -31.18
CA THR A 241 -8.37 -9.97 -32.03
C THR A 241 -8.48 -8.45 -31.94
N ARG A 242 -9.69 -7.91 -31.80
CA ARG A 242 -9.93 -6.47 -31.55
C ARG A 242 -9.31 -6.01 -30.24
N GLN A 243 -9.54 -6.73 -29.14
CA GLN A 243 -8.97 -6.38 -27.84
C GLN A 243 -7.44 -6.50 -27.81
N MET A 244 -6.88 -7.54 -28.44
CA MET A 244 -5.42 -7.69 -28.58
C MET A 244 -4.81 -6.52 -29.38
N ALA A 245 -5.46 -6.13 -30.48
CA ALA A 245 -5.03 -5.00 -31.29
C ALA A 245 -5.12 -3.68 -30.52
N ALA A 246 -6.19 -3.44 -29.74
CA ALA A 246 -6.34 -2.24 -28.93
C ALA A 246 -5.23 -2.10 -27.87
N VAL A 247 -4.83 -3.19 -27.22
CA VAL A 247 -3.72 -3.16 -26.25
C VAL A 247 -2.38 -2.88 -26.94
N ALA A 248 -2.10 -3.53 -28.07
CA ALA A 248 -0.88 -3.26 -28.83
C ALA A 248 -0.85 -1.82 -29.36
N PHE A 249 -1.99 -1.33 -29.84
CA PHE A 249 -2.17 0.05 -30.29
C PHE A 249 -1.88 1.07 -29.17
N ALA A 250 -2.24 0.77 -27.92
CA ALA A 250 -1.89 1.62 -26.78
C ALA A 250 -0.36 1.72 -26.54
N SER A 251 0.38 0.66 -26.85
CA SER A 251 1.84 0.67 -26.85
C SER A 251 2.39 1.48 -28.02
N VAL A 252 1.84 1.31 -29.24
CA VAL A 252 2.22 2.14 -30.40
C VAL A 252 2.00 3.62 -30.11
N ALA A 253 0.82 4.00 -29.59
CA ALA A 253 0.52 5.39 -29.23
C ALA A 253 1.44 5.97 -28.14
N ARG A 254 2.04 5.11 -27.31
CA ARG A 254 3.04 5.53 -26.31
C ARG A 254 4.40 5.85 -26.95
N GLU A 255 4.77 5.15 -28.00
CA GLU A 255 6.03 5.33 -28.73
C GLU A 255 5.91 6.47 -29.76
N ASP A 256 4.87 6.43 -30.59
CA ASP A 256 4.58 7.42 -31.62
C ASP A 256 3.07 7.68 -31.70
N VAL A 257 2.66 8.79 -31.09
CA VAL A 257 1.26 9.20 -31.03
C VAL A 257 0.70 9.60 -32.39
N GLU A 258 1.52 10.14 -33.28
CA GLU A 258 1.06 10.61 -34.58
C GLU A 258 0.84 9.43 -35.53
N ASN A 259 1.77 8.47 -35.52
CA ASN A 259 1.58 7.19 -36.21
C ASN A 259 0.29 6.50 -35.75
N ALA A 260 0.06 6.41 -34.43
CA ALA A 260 -1.16 5.83 -33.89
C ALA A 260 -2.42 6.59 -34.34
N ARG A 261 -2.41 7.94 -34.30
CA ARG A 261 -3.53 8.78 -34.76
C ARG A 261 -3.90 8.49 -36.21
N LEU A 262 -2.90 8.41 -37.09
CA LEU A 262 -3.05 8.15 -38.53
C LEU A 262 -3.44 6.69 -38.82
N MET A 263 -3.16 5.77 -37.91
CA MET A 263 -3.46 4.34 -38.05
C MET A 263 -4.93 3.99 -37.75
N ILE A 264 -5.65 4.82 -36.98
CA ILE A 264 -7.05 4.53 -36.55
C ILE A 264 -7.95 4.14 -37.72
N PRO A 265 -8.06 4.90 -38.84
CA PRO A 265 -8.95 4.55 -39.94
C PRO A 265 -8.64 3.17 -40.54
N GLN A 266 -7.36 2.79 -40.58
CA GLN A 266 -6.91 1.53 -41.14
C GLN A 266 -7.27 0.35 -40.21
N LEU A 267 -7.17 0.53 -38.89
CA LEU A 267 -7.58 -0.48 -37.92
C LEU A 267 -9.11 -0.65 -37.89
N VAL A 268 -9.86 0.46 -37.95
CA VAL A 268 -11.33 0.44 -38.04
C VAL A 268 -11.76 -0.36 -39.26
N GLN A 269 -11.14 -0.11 -40.41
CA GLN A 269 -11.43 -0.86 -41.64
C GLN A 269 -11.04 -2.34 -41.53
N ALA A 270 -9.84 -2.65 -41.04
CA ALA A 270 -9.31 -4.01 -41.00
C ALA A 270 -10.10 -4.93 -40.05
N GLN A 271 -10.58 -4.40 -38.92
CA GLN A 271 -11.27 -5.17 -37.87
C GLN A 271 -12.77 -4.90 -37.78
N GLN A 272 -13.31 -4.07 -38.68
CA GLN A 272 -14.70 -3.63 -38.71
C GLN A 272 -15.16 -3.17 -37.33
N LEU A 273 -14.39 -2.25 -36.74
CA LEU A 273 -14.63 -1.74 -35.38
C LEU A 273 -15.94 -0.95 -35.35
N ASN A 274 -16.71 -1.12 -34.27
CA ASN A 274 -17.88 -0.29 -34.01
C ASN A 274 -17.48 1.09 -33.44
N ASP A 275 -18.47 1.94 -33.20
CA ASP A 275 -18.23 3.31 -32.71
C ASP A 275 -17.54 3.33 -31.34
N ASP A 276 -17.93 2.46 -30.42
CA ASP A 276 -17.34 2.36 -29.08
C ASP A 276 -15.86 1.93 -29.14
N GLN A 277 -15.56 0.89 -29.93
CA GLN A 277 -14.19 0.41 -30.15
C GLN A 277 -13.33 1.47 -30.86
N THR A 278 -13.91 2.20 -31.81
CA THR A 278 -13.23 3.32 -32.45
C THR A 278 -12.94 4.45 -31.46
N GLN A 279 -13.90 4.75 -30.59
CA GLN A 279 -13.74 5.76 -29.54
C GLN A 279 -12.69 5.34 -28.51
N GLU A 280 -12.56 4.05 -28.18
CA GLU A 280 -11.48 3.54 -27.32
C GLU A 280 -10.09 3.85 -27.92
N LEU A 281 -9.89 3.60 -29.22
CA LEU A 281 -8.63 3.96 -29.89
C LEU A 281 -8.39 5.48 -29.88
N ARG A 282 -9.45 6.28 -30.06
CA ARG A 282 -9.35 7.73 -29.98
C ARG A 282 -8.94 8.20 -28.59
N ASP A 283 -9.52 7.62 -27.55
CA ASP A 283 -9.22 7.93 -26.16
C ASP A 283 -7.75 7.62 -25.83
N ILE A 284 -7.23 6.48 -26.30
CA ILE A 284 -5.81 6.10 -26.14
C ILE A 284 -4.87 7.16 -26.71
N VAL A 285 -5.14 7.63 -27.94
CA VAL A 285 -4.32 8.67 -28.58
C VAL A 285 -4.51 10.01 -27.87
N ALA A 286 -5.73 10.37 -27.48
CA ALA A 286 -6.01 11.61 -26.76
C ALA A 286 -5.23 11.71 -25.43
N TRP A 287 -5.08 10.60 -24.70
CA TRP A 287 -4.24 10.52 -23.50
C TRP A 287 -2.77 10.88 -23.74
N ARG A 288 -2.26 10.61 -24.95
CA ARG A 288 -0.87 10.87 -25.35
C ARG A 288 -0.66 12.29 -25.85
N LEU A 289 -1.71 12.96 -26.31
CA LEU A 289 -1.71 14.36 -26.76
C LEU A 289 -1.95 15.37 -25.61
N MET A 290 -1.56 15.04 -24.38
CA MET A 290 -1.68 15.91 -23.20
C MET A 290 -0.38 16.67 -22.87
N GLY A 291 0.62 16.59 -23.76
CA GLY A 291 1.91 17.28 -23.65
C GLY A 291 1.86 18.74 -24.12
N THR A 292 3.00 19.43 -23.98
CA THR A 292 3.17 20.84 -24.41
C THR A 292 3.70 20.98 -25.85
N ASP A 293 4.13 19.87 -26.44
CA ASP A 293 4.72 19.73 -27.78
C ASP A 293 3.69 19.41 -28.89
N VAL A 294 2.40 19.45 -28.54
CA VAL A 294 1.28 19.11 -29.43
C VAL A 294 1.00 20.23 -30.42
N THR A 295 0.83 19.89 -31.70
CA THR A 295 0.49 20.87 -32.76
C THR A 295 -0.98 21.31 -32.69
N ASP A 296 -1.33 22.42 -33.35
CA ASP A 296 -2.72 22.89 -33.42
C ASP A 296 -3.68 21.87 -34.06
N GLU A 297 -3.20 21.13 -35.07
CA GLU A 297 -3.99 20.05 -35.69
C GLU A 297 -4.26 18.92 -34.70
N GLN A 298 -3.23 18.45 -34.01
CA GLN A 298 -3.34 17.40 -33.00
C GLN A 298 -4.20 17.84 -31.82
N ALA A 299 -4.11 19.09 -31.38
CA ALA A 299 -4.92 19.63 -30.30
C ALA A 299 -6.40 19.68 -30.67
N ARG A 300 -6.75 20.11 -31.88
CA ARG A 300 -8.14 20.08 -32.40
C ARG A 300 -8.66 18.66 -32.47
N TRP A 301 -7.85 17.73 -32.99
CA TRP A 301 -8.19 16.32 -33.08
C TRP A 301 -8.44 15.70 -31.70
N ARG A 302 -7.54 15.96 -30.73
CA ARG A 302 -7.68 15.49 -29.35
C ARG A 302 -8.96 16.01 -28.73
N ASP A 303 -9.25 17.31 -28.89
CA ASP A 303 -10.41 17.91 -28.26
C ASP A 303 -11.73 17.38 -28.87
N ASP A 304 -11.80 17.10 -30.18
CA ASP A 304 -12.93 16.36 -30.77
C ASP A 304 -13.07 14.95 -30.19
N ALA A 305 -11.96 14.22 -30.07
CA ALA A 305 -11.95 12.88 -29.46
C ALA A 305 -12.47 12.91 -28.01
N VAL A 306 -11.98 13.83 -27.17
CA VAL A 306 -12.40 13.97 -25.77
C VAL A 306 -13.85 14.41 -25.67
N MET A 307 -14.35 15.28 -26.57
CA MET A 307 -15.75 15.72 -26.56
C MET A 307 -16.74 14.57 -26.77
N ARG A 308 -16.35 13.54 -27.53
CA ARG A 308 -17.13 12.32 -27.81
C ARG A 308 -16.93 11.22 -26.77
N SER A 309 -15.92 11.33 -25.92
CA SER A 309 -15.56 10.30 -24.95
C SER A 309 -16.54 10.24 -23.78
N ASN A 310 -16.79 9.03 -23.30
CA ASN A 310 -17.47 8.75 -22.03
C ASN A 310 -16.48 8.50 -20.87
N SER A 311 -15.17 8.60 -21.13
CA SER A 311 -14.13 8.37 -20.14
C SER A 311 -13.98 9.56 -19.20
N VAL A 312 -14.53 9.42 -17.99
CA VAL A 312 -14.45 10.46 -16.94
C VAL A 312 -13.01 10.87 -16.66
N SER A 313 -12.10 9.91 -16.55
CA SER A 313 -10.69 10.18 -16.25
C SER A 313 -9.99 10.96 -17.37
N LEU A 314 -10.36 10.72 -18.63
CA LEU A 314 -9.82 11.46 -19.78
C LEU A 314 -10.34 12.91 -19.79
N VAL A 315 -11.64 13.12 -19.54
CA VAL A 315 -12.22 14.46 -19.42
C VAL A 315 -11.58 15.22 -18.26
N GLU A 316 -11.44 14.59 -17.09
CA GLU A 316 -10.74 15.18 -15.95
C GLU A 316 -9.28 15.51 -16.25
N ARG A 317 -8.57 14.68 -17.02
CA ARG A 317 -7.20 14.99 -17.48
C ARG A 317 -7.20 16.24 -18.36
N ARG A 318 -8.20 16.42 -19.22
CA ARG A 318 -8.34 17.60 -20.07
C ARG A 318 -8.73 18.86 -19.28
N VAL A 319 -9.54 18.73 -18.22
CA VAL A 319 -9.80 19.82 -17.24
C VAL A 319 -8.49 20.24 -16.58
N ARG A 320 -7.68 19.29 -16.09
CA ARG A 320 -6.36 19.58 -15.49
C ARG A 320 -5.39 20.23 -16.47
N MET A 321 -5.48 19.89 -17.76
CA MET A 321 -4.70 20.58 -18.80
C MET A 321 -5.11 22.04 -18.91
N ALA A 322 -6.42 22.35 -18.91
CA ALA A 322 -6.90 23.74 -18.92
C ALA A 322 -6.47 24.51 -17.67
N LEU A 323 -6.52 23.88 -16.50
CA LEU A 323 -5.96 24.44 -15.26
C LEU A 323 -4.47 24.72 -15.39
N GLY A 324 -3.69 23.75 -15.88
CA GLY A 324 -2.23 23.84 -15.99
C GLY A 324 -1.71 24.88 -16.98
N THR A 325 -2.56 25.36 -17.90
CA THR A 325 -2.22 26.42 -18.86
C THR A 325 -2.86 27.76 -18.53
N GLY A 326 -3.72 27.85 -17.52
CA GLY A 326 -4.50 29.05 -17.21
C GLY A 326 -5.64 29.33 -18.22
N ASP A 327 -6.07 28.32 -18.97
CA ASP A 327 -7.14 28.44 -19.98
C ASP A 327 -8.52 28.47 -19.32
N ARG A 328 -8.99 29.69 -18.98
CA ARG A 328 -10.29 29.92 -18.33
C ARG A 328 -11.48 29.46 -19.18
N ARG A 329 -11.42 29.67 -20.50
CA ARG A 329 -12.48 29.24 -21.42
C ARG A 329 -12.55 27.72 -21.49
N GLY A 330 -11.39 27.07 -21.65
CA GLY A 330 -11.28 25.62 -21.62
C GLY A 330 -11.74 25.03 -20.29
N LEU A 331 -11.35 25.62 -19.15
CA LEU A 331 -11.78 25.17 -17.84
C LEU A 331 -13.30 25.09 -17.76
N ASN A 332 -14.00 26.16 -18.13
CA ASN A 332 -15.46 26.16 -18.16
C ASN A 332 -16.04 25.09 -19.10
N THR A 333 -15.49 24.95 -20.31
CA THR A 333 -15.97 23.96 -21.29
C THR A 333 -15.82 22.54 -20.77
N TRP A 334 -14.63 22.16 -20.30
CA TRP A 334 -14.33 20.78 -19.91
C TRP A 334 -14.94 20.41 -18.56
N LEU A 335 -15.02 21.36 -17.62
CA LEU A 335 -15.69 21.14 -16.35
C LEU A 335 -17.20 20.89 -16.58
N ALA A 336 -17.82 21.60 -17.53
CA ALA A 336 -19.20 21.36 -17.90
C ALA A 336 -19.43 19.96 -18.51
N ARG A 337 -18.42 19.38 -19.19
CA ARG A 337 -18.50 18.04 -19.79
C ARG A 337 -18.42 16.88 -18.79
N LEU A 338 -17.92 17.12 -17.57
CA LEU A 338 -17.91 16.09 -16.54
C LEU A 338 -19.34 15.62 -16.22
N PRO A 339 -19.54 14.31 -16.00
CA PRO A 339 -20.81 13.80 -15.51
C PRO A 339 -21.07 14.27 -14.07
N MET A 340 -22.32 14.15 -13.60
CA MET A 340 -22.75 14.70 -12.31
C MET A 340 -21.99 14.09 -11.13
N ASP A 341 -21.78 12.78 -11.13
CA ASP A 341 -21.02 12.06 -10.10
C ASP A 341 -19.57 12.56 -9.99
N ALA A 342 -18.94 12.87 -11.12
CA ALA A 342 -17.62 13.48 -11.11
C ALA A 342 -17.69 14.89 -10.51
N LYS A 343 -18.66 15.72 -10.91
CA LYS A 343 -18.80 17.11 -10.41
C LYS A 343 -18.98 17.22 -8.89
N GLU A 344 -19.42 16.15 -8.21
CA GLU A 344 -19.52 16.12 -6.75
C GLU A 344 -18.17 16.03 -6.03
N LYS A 345 -17.07 15.71 -6.73
CA LYS A 345 -15.72 15.68 -6.14
C LYS A 345 -15.29 17.08 -5.71
N ASP A 346 -14.60 17.15 -4.58
CA ASP A 346 -14.15 18.40 -3.96
C ASP A 346 -13.40 19.32 -4.94
N GLU A 347 -12.48 18.77 -5.74
CA GLU A 347 -11.75 19.53 -6.76
C GLU A 347 -12.67 20.28 -7.72
N TRP A 348 -13.68 19.59 -8.24
CA TRP A 348 -14.54 20.12 -9.29
C TRP A 348 -15.58 21.08 -8.72
N ARG A 349 -16.03 20.87 -7.47
CA ARG A 349 -16.82 21.85 -6.73
C ARG A 349 -16.04 23.13 -6.47
N TYR A 350 -14.79 23.02 -6.03
CA TYR A 350 -13.92 24.19 -5.82
C TYR A 350 -13.70 24.97 -7.12
N TRP A 351 -13.37 24.29 -8.22
CA TRP A 351 -13.16 24.94 -9.52
C TRP A 351 -14.44 25.50 -10.14
N GLN A 352 -15.61 24.90 -9.84
CA GLN A 352 -16.90 25.47 -10.19
C GLN A 352 -17.13 26.81 -9.47
N ALA A 353 -16.85 26.86 -8.16
CA ALA A 353 -16.93 28.09 -7.38
C ALA A 353 -15.95 29.16 -7.89
N ASP A 354 -14.73 28.76 -8.26
CA ASP A 354 -13.72 29.64 -8.86
C ASP A 354 -14.22 30.31 -10.16
N LEU A 355 -14.87 29.56 -11.06
CA LEU A 355 -15.50 30.12 -12.27
C LEU A 355 -16.70 31.04 -11.96
N LEU A 356 -17.47 30.74 -10.91
CA LEU A 356 -18.61 31.56 -10.50
C LEU A 356 -18.15 32.90 -9.94
N LEU A 357 -17.07 32.93 -9.15
CA LEU A 357 -16.47 34.18 -8.64
C LEU A 357 -16.00 35.09 -9.79
N GLU A 358 -15.31 34.53 -10.79
CA GLU A 358 -14.87 35.30 -11.97
C GLU A 358 -16.05 35.90 -12.75
N ARG A 359 -17.22 35.27 -12.70
CA ARG A 359 -18.46 35.73 -13.34
C ARG A 359 -19.30 36.68 -12.48
N GLY A 360 -18.82 37.06 -11.29
CA GLY A 360 -19.54 37.92 -10.36
C GLY A 360 -20.74 37.23 -9.67
N ARG A 361 -20.84 35.90 -9.72
CA ARG A 361 -21.90 35.12 -9.02
C ARG A 361 -21.43 34.74 -7.62
N GLU A 362 -21.17 35.74 -6.80
CA GLU A 362 -20.52 35.55 -5.49
C GLU A 362 -21.31 34.66 -4.54
N ASP A 363 -22.63 34.86 -4.40
CA ASP A 363 -23.45 34.13 -3.42
C ASP A 363 -23.44 32.62 -3.69
N GLU A 364 -23.57 32.22 -4.96
CA GLU A 364 -23.51 30.82 -5.37
C GLU A 364 -22.12 30.20 -5.16
N ALA A 365 -21.07 30.96 -5.47
CA ALA A 365 -19.71 30.50 -5.25
C ALA A 365 -19.41 30.31 -3.76
N LYS A 366 -19.77 31.30 -2.93
CA LYS A 366 -19.60 31.25 -1.46
C LYS A 366 -20.40 30.11 -0.85
N ALA A 367 -21.63 29.86 -1.31
CA ALA A 367 -22.41 28.71 -0.86
C ALA A 367 -21.71 27.36 -1.12
N ILE A 368 -21.08 27.18 -2.30
CA ILE A 368 -20.29 25.98 -2.59
C ILE A 368 -19.07 25.90 -1.68
N LEU A 369 -18.33 26.99 -1.51
CA LEU A 369 -17.11 27.04 -0.68
C LEU A 369 -17.43 26.79 0.80
N HIS A 370 -18.48 27.39 1.36
CA HIS A 370 -18.96 27.13 2.72
C HIS A 370 -19.40 25.67 2.91
N SER A 371 -20.05 25.08 1.90
CA SER A 371 -20.38 23.65 1.94
C SER A 371 -19.14 22.75 1.91
N LEU A 372 -18.08 23.12 1.17
CA LEU A 372 -16.80 22.41 1.20
C LEU A 372 -16.12 22.53 2.57
N MET A 373 -16.18 23.68 3.23
CA MET A 373 -15.59 23.90 4.55
C MET A 373 -16.16 22.98 5.64
N GLN A 374 -17.36 22.43 5.46
CA GLN A 374 -17.94 21.45 6.39
C GLN A 374 -17.30 20.05 6.27
N GLN A 375 -16.43 19.84 5.29
CA GLN A 375 -15.75 18.56 5.04
C GLN A 375 -14.29 18.62 5.48
N ARG A 376 -13.58 17.50 5.36
CA ARG A 376 -12.18 17.36 5.77
C ARG A 376 -11.27 17.12 4.57
N GLY A 377 -10.20 17.90 4.48
CA GLY A 377 -9.14 17.67 3.50
C GLY A 377 -8.60 18.96 2.88
N PHE A 378 -7.86 18.81 1.79
CA PHE A 378 -7.17 19.90 1.10
C PHE A 378 -8.12 21.00 0.58
N TYR A 379 -9.16 20.63 -0.18
CA TYR A 379 -10.08 21.61 -0.76
C TYR A 379 -10.98 22.32 0.26
N PRO A 380 -11.50 21.65 1.30
CA PRO A 380 -12.16 22.33 2.42
C PRO A 380 -11.29 23.43 3.06
N MET A 381 -10.01 23.15 3.28
CA MET A 381 -9.07 24.14 3.82
C MET A 381 -8.74 25.25 2.80
N ALA A 382 -8.61 24.90 1.52
CA ALA A 382 -8.39 25.89 0.45
C ALA A 382 -9.60 26.82 0.26
N ALA A 383 -10.83 26.29 0.47
CA ALA A 383 -12.06 27.07 0.43
C ALA A 383 -12.10 28.10 1.58
N ALA A 384 -11.74 27.69 2.80
CA ALA A 384 -11.62 28.60 3.95
C ALA A 384 -10.60 29.72 3.68
N GLN A 385 -9.39 29.36 3.22
CA GLN A 385 -8.35 30.34 2.90
C GLN A 385 -8.76 31.29 1.77
N ARG A 386 -9.50 30.79 0.76
CA ARG A 386 -10.03 31.61 -0.33
C ARG A 386 -11.08 32.62 0.13
N LEU A 387 -11.89 32.27 1.11
CA LEU A 387 -12.89 33.16 1.70
C LEU A 387 -12.30 34.12 2.75
N GLY A 388 -11.05 33.89 3.17
CA GLY A 388 -10.45 34.63 4.29
C GLY A 388 -11.06 34.24 5.64
N GLU A 389 -11.64 33.04 5.73
CA GLU A 389 -12.30 32.51 6.93
C GLU A 389 -11.40 31.45 7.60
N GLU A 390 -11.57 31.26 8.91
CA GLU A 390 -10.87 30.21 9.65
C GLU A 390 -11.50 28.84 9.36
N TYR A 391 -10.65 27.84 9.11
CA TYR A 391 -11.11 26.47 8.92
C TYR A 391 -11.32 25.80 10.27
N THR A 392 -12.52 25.28 10.54
CA THR A 392 -12.80 24.56 11.79
C THR A 392 -12.50 23.08 11.64
N LEU A 393 -11.51 22.59 12.38
CA LEU A 393 -11.20 21.16 12.44
C LEU A 393 -12.26 20.39 13.22
N LYS A 394 -12.89 19.42 12.56
CA LYS A 394 -13.70 18.41 13.24
C LYS A 394 -12.79 17.35 13.87
N ILE A 395 -12.75 17.32 15.19
CA ILE A 395 -11.96 16.37 15.97
C ILE A 395 -12.92 15.55 16.84
N ASP A 396 -13.28 14.38 16.35
CA ASP A 396 -14.01 13.39 17.12
C ASP A 396 -13.03 12.78 18.16
N LYS A 397 -13.52 12.52 19.38
CA LYS A 397 -12.68 11.99 20.47
C LYS A 397 -12.93 10.50 20.65
N ALA A 398 -11.85 9.73 20.77
CA ALA A 398 -11.94 8.37 21.23
C ALA A 398 -12.40 8.30 22.70
N PRO A 399 -13.03 7.20 23.15
CA PRO A 399 -13.36 7.00 24.55
C PRO A 399 -12.10 7.06 25.43
N ALA A 400 -12.19 7.75 26.57
CA ALA A 400 -11.03 8.02 27.45
C ALA A 400 -10.36 6.77 28.01
N ASN A 401 -11.11 5.66 28.17
CA ASN A 401 -10.57 4.39 28.63
C ASN A 401 -10.94 3.29 27.64
N ALA A 402 -9.94 2.56 27.17
CA ALA A 402 -10.16 1.34 26.42
C ALA A 402 -10.69 0.24 27.35
N ASN A 403 -11.68 -0.53 26.87
CA ASN A 403 -12.20 -1.69 27.57
C ASN A 403 -11.03 -2.64 27.95
N PRO A 404 -10.85 -3.01 29.22
CA PRO A 404 -9.83 -3.96 29.66
C PRO A 404 -9.79 -5.26 28.87
N ALA A 405 -10.95 -5.74 28.40
CA ALA A 405 -11.03 -6.96 27.57
C ALA A 405 -10.25 -6.83 26.24
N LEU A 406 -10.12 -5.62 25.69
CA LEU A 406 -9.34 -5.34 24.48
C LEU A 406 -7.84 -5.25 24.75
N THR A 407 -7.45 -4.90 25.99
CA THR A 407 -6.08 -4.49 26.32
C THR A 407 -5.36 -5.46 27.26
N GLN A 408 -6.04 -6.47 27.80
CA GLN A 408 -5.46 -7.46 28.72
C GLN A 408 -5.35 -8.87 28.13
N GLY A 409 -5.85 -9.09 26.91
CA GLY A 409 -5.78 -10.40 26.25
C GLY A 409 -4.37 -10.80 25.78
N PRO A 410 -4.15 -12.09 25.46
CA PRO A 410 -2.86 -12.61 25.03
C PRO A 410 -2.35 -11.97 23.73
N GLU A 411 -3.22 -11.60 22.79
CA GLU A 411 -2.85 -10.86 21.58
C GLU A 411 -2.20 -9.52 21.91
N MET A 412 -2.80 -8.74 22.83
CA MET A 412 -2.24 -7.47 23.28
C MET A 412 -0.93 -7.67 24.04
N ALA A 413 -0.80 -8.72 24.85
CA ALA A 413 0.45 -9.04 25.52
C ALA A 413 1.58 -9.31 24.50
N ARG A 414 1.30 -10.01 23.39
CA ARG A 414 2.26 -10.19 22.30
C ARG A 414 2.62 -8.86 21.63
N VAL A 415 1.63 -8.01 21.34
CA VAL A 415 1.88 -6.67 20.78
C VAL A 415 2.80 -5.85 21.69
N ARG A 416 2.55 -5.83 23.01
CA ARG A 416 3.41 -5.14 23.99
C ARG A 416 4.86 -5.59 23.90
N GLU A 417 5.11 -6.90 23.90
CA GLU A 417 6.48 -7.42 23.85
C GLU A 417 7.14 -7.20 22.48
N LEU A 418 6.39 -7.26 21.38
CA LEU A 418 6.92 -6.94 20.05
C LEU A 418 7.31 -5.47 19.92
N MET A 419 6.50 -4.55 20.46
CA MET A 419 6.83 -3.12 20.50
C MET A 419 8.01 -2.84 21.43
N TYR A 420 8.09 -3.50 22.60
CA TYR A 420 9.24 -3.42 23.51
C TYR A 420 10.56 -3.80 22.81
N LEU A 421 10.53 -4.81 21.95
CA LEU A 421 11.69 -5.29 21.19
C LEU A 421 11.94 -4.52 19.87
N ASN A 422 11.17 -3.45 19.58
CA ASN A 422 11.24 -2.69 18.32
C ASN A 422 11.05 -3.57 17.06
N LEU A 423 10.11 -4.53 17.14
CA LEU A 423 9.72 -5.43 16.06
C LEU A 423 8.42 -4.96 15.38
N ASP A 424 8.38 -3.68 14.97
CA ASP A 424 7.19 -2.97 14.49
C ASP A 424 6.45 -3.73 13.37
N ASN A 425 7.16 -4.29 12.38
CA ASN A 425 6.53 -5.04 11.29
C ASN A 425 5.82 -6.32 11.78
N THR A 426 6.35 -6.97 12.80
CA THR A 426 5.73 -8.16 13.42
C THR A 426 4.56 -7.73 14.29
N ALA A 427 4.72 -6.67 15.10
CA ALA A 427 3.65 -6.08 15.90
C ALA A 427 2.46 -5.64 15.04
N ARG A 428 2.74 -5.00 13.90
CA ARG A 428 1.75 -4.59 12.89
C ARG A 428 0.89 -5.74 12.39
N SER A 429 1.46 -6.94 12.26
CA SER A 429 0.74 -8.13 11.81
C SER A 429 -0.21 -8.67 12.89
N GLU A 430 0.24 -8.68 14.15
CA GLU A 430 -0.62 -9.01 15.30
C GLU A 430 -1.73 -7.97 15.45
N TRP A 431 -1.38 -6.68 15.39
CA TRP A 431 -2.32 -5.56 15.51
C TRP A 431 -3.37 -5.58 14.41
N ALA A 432 -2.99 -5.89 13.16
CA ALA A 432 -3.94 -6.03 12.06
C ALA A 432 -5.01 -7.09 12.36
N ASN A 433 -4.61 -8.26 12.88
CA ASN A 433 -5.55 -9.31 13.26
C ASN A 433 -6.46 -8.86 14.41
N LEU A 434 -5.88 -8.22 15.44
CA LEU A 434 -6.61 -7.77 16.62
C LEU A 434 -7.68 -6.73 16.27
N VAL A 435 -7.37 -5.78 15.38
CA VAL A 435 -8.23 -4.64 15.03
C VAL A 435 -9.30 -5.00 14.00
N THR A 436 -8.99 -5.86 13.01
CA THR A 436 -9.86 -6.07 11.84
C THR A 436 -11.25 -6.62 12.20
N SER A 437 -11.32 -7.52 13.18
CA SER A 437 -12.58 -8.16 13.61
C SER A 437 -13.42 -7.34 14.60
N ARG A 438 -12.97 -6.14 14.96
CA ARG A 438 -13.60 -5.31 16.00
C ARG A 438 -14.60 -4.32 15.43
N THR A 439 -15.52 -3.89 16.29
CA THR A 439 -16.46 -2.79 16.00
C THR A 439 -15.71 -1.46 15.85
N THR A 440 -16.34 -0.47 15.21
CA THR A 440 -15.73 0.86 15.02
C THR A 440 -15.35 1.51 16.35
N ASP A 441 -16.17 1.37 17.39
CA ASP A 441 -15.91 1.94 18.73
C ASP A 441 -14.73 1.25 19.42
N GLU A 442 -14.63 -0.08 19.32
CA GLU A 442 -13.47 -0.82 19.84
C GLU A 442 -12.19 -0.47 19.08
N LYS A 443 -12.27 -0.23 17.76
CA LYS A 443 -11.11 0.25 16.97
C LYS A 443 -10.66 1.63 17.42
N ALA A 444 -11.59 2.52 17.79
CA ALA A 444 -11.26 3.83 18.35
C ALA A 444 -10.57 3.72 19.72
N GLN A 445 -11.06 2.83 20.59
CA GLN A 445 -10.42 2.53 21.87
C GLN A 445 -9.01 1.96 21.69
N LEU A 446 -8.81 1.05 20.73
CA LEU A 446 -7.49 0.50 20.40
C LEU A 446 -6.56 1.56 19.82
N ALA A 447 -7.06 2.46 18.97
CA ALA A 447 -6.28 3.59 18.46
C ALA A 447 -5.79 4.49 19.61
N ARG A 448 -6.69 4.86 20.52
CA ARG A 448 -6.35 5.66 21.70
C ARG A 448 -5.36 4.95 22.61
N TYR A 449 -5.57 3.66 22.87
CA TYR A 449 -4.65 2.85 23.66
C TYR A 449 -3.24 2.83 23.05
N ALA A 450 -3.12 2.63 21.73
CA ALA A 450 -1.84 2.68 21.04
C ALA A 450 -1.19 4.08 21.11
N PHE A 451 -1.99 5.14 20.93
CA PHE A 451 -1.56 6.53 21.06
C PHE A 451 -0.97 6.82 22.45
N ASP A 452 -1.67 6.45 23.53
CA ASP A 452 -1.24 6.69 24.90
C ASP A 452 0.04 5.90 25.25
N ASN A 453 0.26 4.74 24.62
CA ASN A 453 1.49 3.93 24.74
C ASN A 453 2.62 4.37 23.79
N ARG A 454 2.44 5.46 23.02
CA ARG A 454 3.41 5.96 22.03
C ARG A 454 3.70 4.99 20.88
N TRP A 455 2.75 4.11 20.56
CA TRP A 455 2.81 3.21 19.40
C TRP A 455 2.15 3.89 18.20
N TRP A 456 2.84 4.91 17.69
CA TRP A 456 2.30 5.87 16.73
C TRP A 456 1.78 5.22 15.45
N ASP A 457 2.48 4.21 14.93
CA ASP A 457 2.11 3.48 13.73
C ASP A 457 0.86 2.61 13.94
N LEU A 458 0.72 1.98 15.11
CA LEU A 458 -0.45 1.18 15.50
C LEU A 458 -1.68 2.06 15.74
N SER A 459 -1.51 3.25 16.32
CA SER A 459 -2.58 4.27 16.43
C SER A 459 -3.12 4.63 15.04
N VAL A 460 -2.22 4.96 14.11
CA VAL A 460 -2.59 5.28 12.72
C VAL A 460 -3.21 4.08 12.02
N GLN A 461 -2.70 2.87 12.22
CA GLN A 461 -3.26 1.66 11.61
C GLN A 461 -4.69 1.38 12.10
N ALA A 462 -4.98 1.58 13.39
CA ALA A 462 -6.31 1.36 13.96
C ALA A 462 -7.32 2.37 13.39
N THR A 463 -6.93 3.65 13.25
CA THR A 463 -7.80 4.67 12.64
C THR A 463 -8.09 4.37 11.16
N ILE A 464 -7.11 3.87 10.41
CA ILE A 464 -7.31 3.43 9.02
C ILE A 464 -8.29 2.24 8.96
N ALA A 465 -8.09 1.21 9.78
CA ALA A 465 -8.94 0.01 9.79
C ALA A 465 -10.38 0.28 10.24
N GLY A 466 -10.58 1.31 11.09
CA GLY A 466 -11.89 1.76 11.54
C GLY A 466 -12.53 2.84 10.68
N LYS A 467 -11.85 3.35 9.65
CA LYS A 467 -12.26 4.53 8.88
C LYS A 467 -12.58 5.74 9.78
N LEU A 468 -11.81 5.89 10.86
CA LEU A 468 -11.99 6.89 11.92
C LEU A 468 -11.43 8.25 11.50
N TRP A 469 -11.92 8.78 10.38
CA TRP A 469 -11.23 9.87 9.70
C TRP A 469 -11.27 11.20 10.45
N ASP A 470 -12.23 11.40 11.35
CA ASP A 470 -12.34 12.58 12.22
C ASP A 470 -11.63 12.41 13.58
N HIS A 471 -11.06 11.24 13.91
CA HIS A 471 -10.18 11.05 15.08
C HIS A 471 -8.77 11.60 14.80
N LEU A 472 -8.66 12.92 14.61
CA LEU A 472 -7.45 13.55 14.10
C LEU A 472 -6.25 13.40 15.05
N GLU A 473 -6.47 13.37 16.37
CA GLU A 473 -5.39 13.21 17.35
C GLU A 473 -4.68 11.86 17.18
N GLU A 474 -5.43 10.76 17.10
CA GLU A 474 -4.88 9.42 16.89
C GLU A 474 -4.34 9.20 15.45
N ARG A 475 -4.85 9.97 14.47
CA ARG A 475 -4.39 9.93 13.08
C ARG A 475 -3.09 10.69 12.84
N PHE A 476 -2.82 11.72 13.64
CA PHE A 476 -1.68 12.62 13.51
C PHE A 476 -0.95 12.80 14.84
N PRO A 477 -0.45 11.70 15.44
CA PRO A 477 0.29 11.78 16.70
C PRO A 477 1.57 12.59 16.55
N LEU A 478 1.98 13.28 17.61
CA LEU A 478 3.27 13.99 17.70
C LEU A 478 4.45 13.02 17.86
N ALA A 479 4.58 12.09 16.92
CA ALA A 479 5.57 11.03 16.91
C ALA A 479 6.99 11.58 16.77
N TYR A 480 7.93 11.06 17.57
CA TYR A 480 9.34 11.45 17.55
C TYR A 480 9.57 12.97 17.63
N LYS A 481 8.67 13.71 18.29
CA LYS A 481 8.68 15.18 18.35
C LYS A 481 10.06 15.75 18.68
N ASP A 482 10.74 15.22 19.69
CA ASP A 482 12.05 15.72 20.12
C ASP A 482 13.16 15.48 19.07
N LEU A 483 13.09 14.37 18.32
CA LEU A 483 14.02 14.12 17.22
C LEU A 483 13.74 15.07 16.05
N PHE A 484 12.47 15.24 15.67
CA PHE A 484 12.12 16.20 14.62
C PHE A 484 12.55 17.62 15.01
N ASP A 485 12.25 18.07 16.23
CA ASP A 485 12.67 19.38 16.74
C ASP A 485 14.19 19.55 16.63
N ARG A 486 14.97 18.58 17.15
CA ARG A 486 16.44 18.59 17.05
C ARG A 486 16.93 18.69 15.60
N TYR A 487 16.35 17.90 14.69
CA TYR A 487 16.82 17.81 13.31
C TYR A 487 16.22 18.85 12.36
N THR A 488 15.20 19.60 12.78
CA THR A 488 14.73 20.79 12.07
C THR A 488 15.25 22.09 12.68
N SER A 489 15.74 22.07 13.92
CA SER A 489 16.41 23.22 14.54
C SER A 489 17.61 23.65 13.70
N GLY A 490 17.65 24.93 13.32
CA GLY A 490 18.66 25.48 12.42
C GLY A 490 18.45 25.20 10.92
N LYS A 491 17.30 24.61 10.54
CA LYS A 491 16.85 24.48 9.14
C LYS A 491 15.67 25.42 8.90
N ASP A 492 15.40 25.72 7.62
CA ASP A 492 14.24 26.55 7.22
C ASP A 492 12.94 25.74 7.17
N ILE A 493 13.02 24.42 7.03
CA ILE A 493 11.85 23.53 7.05
C ILE A 493 11.16 23.56 8.44
N PRO A 494 9.85 23.82 8.51
CA PRO A 494 9.11 23.70 9.77
C PRO A 494 9.10 22.26 10.29
N GLN A 495 9.07 22.11 11.63
CA GLN A 495 8.95 20.80 12.28
C GLN A 495 7.67 20.06 11.83
N SER A 496 6.53 20.77 11.83
CA SER A 496 5.24 20.25 11.39
C SER A 496 5.27 19.72 9.96
N TYR A 497 5.99 20.39 9.07
CA TYR A 497 6.15 19.99 7.66
C TYR A 497 7.00 18.72 7.51
N ALA A 498 8.10 18.59 8.25
CA ALA A 498 8.89 17.36 8.26
C ALA A 498 8.08 16.16 8.81
N MET A 499 7.27 16.39 9.84
CA MET A 499 6.36 15.39 10.39
C MET A 499 5.23 15.03 9.41
N ALA A 500 4.70 15.99 8.65
CA ALA A 500 3.72 15.76 7.59
C ALA A 500 4.26 14.84 6.49
N ILE A 501 5.51 15.07 6.06
CA ILE A 501 6.22 14.18 5.12
C ILE A 501 6.34 12.78 5.72
N ALA A 502 6.91 12.64 6.93
CA ALA A 502 7.09 11.33 7.55
C ALA A 502 5.78 10.55 7.74
N ARG A 503 4.70 11.26 8.12
CA ARG A 503 3.35 10.71 8.24
C ARG A 503 2.80 10.18 6.93
N GLN A 504 3.03 10.89 5.82
CA GLN A 504 2.62 10.47 4.48
C GLN A 504 3.45 9.29 3.98
N GLU A 505 4.76 9.28 4.27
CA GLU A 505 5.70 8.27 3.76
C GLU A 505 5.56 6.91 4.45
N SER A 506 5.48 6.87 5.78
CA SER A 506 5.58 5.62 6.53
C SER A 506 4.36 5.27 7.37
N ALA A 507 3.39 6.20 7.49
CA ALA A 507 2.35 6.14 8.53
C ALA A 507 2.96 5.86 9.92
N TRP A 508 4.15 6.43 10.18
CA TRP A 508 4.95 6.31 11.40
C TRP A 508 5.64 4.97 11.67
N ASN A 509 5.61 3.99 10.76
CA ASN A 509 6.36 2.74 10.93
C ASN A 509 7.86 2.94 10.57
N PRO A 510 8.80 2.90 11.54
CA PRO A 510 10.22 3.13 11.27
C PRO A 510 10.90 1.94 10.57
N LYS A 511 10.26 0.77 10.53
CA LYS A 511 10.82 -0.47 9.95
C LYS A 511 10.26 -0.80 8.57
N VAL A 512 9.38 0.05 8.01
CA VAL A 512 8.76 -0.21 6.70
C VAL A 512 9.74 -0.04 5.54
N ARG A 513 9.67 -0.95 4.57
CA ARG A 513 10.39 -0.87 3.30
C ARG A 513 9.43 -1.01 2.13
N SER A 514 9.54 -0.13 1.14
CA SER A 514 8.75 -0.24 -0.08
C SER A 514 9.30 -1.33 -1.01
N PRO A 515 8.51 -1.83 -1.98
CA PRO A 515 8.98 -2.80 -2.97
C PRO A 515 10.17 -2.33 -3.80
N VAL A 516 10.37 -1.01 -3.94
CA VAL A 516 11.48 -0.41 -4.68
C VAL A 516 12.69 -0.05 -3.79
N GLY A 517 12.61 -0.32 -2.48
CA GLY A 517 13.73 -0.18 -1.55
C GLY A 517 13.75 1.10 -0.70
N ALA A 518 12.71 1.94 -0.79
CA ALA A 518 12.57 3.11 0.09
C ALA A 518 12.40 2.66 1.55
N SER A 519 13.08 3.29 2.50
CA SER A 519 13.24 2.74 3.86
C SER A 519 12.93 3.75 4.98
N GLY A 520 12.26 3.26 6.03
CA GLY A 520 12.06 3.95 7.30
C GLY A 520 11.02 5.08 7.29
N LEU A 521 11.08 5.94 8.30
CA LEU A 521 10.07 6.96 8.60
C LEU A 521 9.79 7.93 7.45
N MET A 522 10.84 8.35 6.74
CA MET A 522 10.77 9.29 5.63
C MET A 522 11.02 8.62 4.27
N GLN A 523 10.90 7.28 4.19
CA GLN A 523 11.03 6.47 2.96
C GLN A 523 12.22 6.86 2.07
N ILE A 524 13.41 6.86 2.66
CA ILE A 524 14.62 7.31 1.96
C ILE A 524 15.13 6.18 1.07
N MET A 525 15.39 6.48 -0.20
CA MET A 525 16.06 5.57 -1.14
C MET A 525 17.56 5.48 -0.81
N PRO A 526 18.21 4.31 -0.94
CA PRO A 526 19.66 4.17 -0.66
C PRO A 526 20.53 5.16 -1.46
N GLY A 527 20.21 5.39 -2.74
CA GLY A 527 20.92 6.38 -3.56
C GLY A 527 20.76 7.82 -3.04
N THR A 528 19.55 8.19 -2.61
CA THR A 528 19.28 9.51 -2.01
C THR A 528 20.00 9.68 -0.68
N ALA A 529 20.06 8.64 0.15
CA ALA A 529 20.79 8.67 1.41
C ALA A 529 22.29 8.94 1.19
N THR A 530 22.94 8.17 0.31
CA THR A 530 24.36 8.35 -0.03
C THR A 530 24.63 9.75 -0.60
N HIS A 531 23.77 10.25 -1.49
CA HIS A 531 23.91 11.58 -2.06
C HIS A 531 23.78 12.68 -0.99
N THR A 532 22.79 12.58 -0.11
CA THR A 532 22.51 13.56 0.95
C THR A 532 23.62 13.57 2.00
N VAL A 533 24.06 12.40 2.44
CA VAL A 533 25.17 12.25 3.40
C VAL A 533 26.44 12.92 2.89
N LYS A 534 26.76 12.73 1.60
CA LYS A 534 27.91 13.38 0.97
C LYS A 534 27.73 14.89 0.87
N MET A 535 26.54 15.36 0.50
CA MET A 535 26.24 16.79 0.32
C MET A 535 26.32 17.57 1.65
N PHE A 536 25.85 16.97 2.74
CA PHE A 536 25.77 17.61 4.06
C PHE A 536 26.86 17.17 5.03
N ASN A 537 27.83 16.34 4.59
CA ASN A 537 28.91 15.78 5.42
C ASN A 537 28.40 15.09 6.71
N ILE A 538 27.33 14.30 6.59
CA ILE A 538 26.72 13.60 7.74
C ILE A 538 27.62 12.41 8.15
N PRO A 539 28.17 12.36 9.38
CA PRO A 539 29.04 11.26 9.79
C PRO A 539 28.25 9.98 10.11
N GLY A 540 28.95 8.84 10.11
CA GLY A 540 28.44 7.59 10.69
C GLY A 540 27.48 6.76 9.82
N TYR A 541 27.09 7.22 8.63
CA TYR A 541 26.31 6.44 7.69
C TYR A 541 27.19 5.58 6.78
N SER A 542 27.01 4.26 6.82
CA SER A 542 27.78 3.29 6.05
C SER A 542 26.92 2.19 5.39
N SER A 543 25.68 1.98 5.84
CA SER A 543 24.80 0.93 5.32
C SER A 543 23.32 1.35 5.24
N PRO A 544 22.58 0.93 4.19
CA PRO A 544 21.14 1.14 4.10
C PRO A 544 20.32 0.55 5.25
N SER A 545 20.83 -0.45 5.98
CA SER A 545 20.13 -0.98 7.17
C SER A 545 19.95 0.07 8.26
N GLN A 546 20.86 1.06 8.36
CA GLN A 546 20.76 2.16 9.31
C GLN A 546 19.57 3.08 9.01
N LEU A 547 18.98 3.05 7.80
CA LEU A 547 17.77 3.82 7.50
C LEU A 547 16.52 3.30 8.25
N LEU A 548 16.60 2.14 8.91
CA LEU A 548 15.53 1.64 9.80
C LEU A 548 15.68 2.15 11.24
N ASP A 549 16.76 2.86 11.55
CA ASP A 549 16.93 3.58 12.81
C ASP A 549 16.22 4.95 12.70
N PRO A 550 15.28 5.30 13.61
CA PRO A 550 14.53 6.55 13.54
C PRO A 550 15.40 7.81 13.48
N GLU A 551 16.45 7.91 14.30
CA GLU A 551 17.30 9.09 14.37
C GLU A 551 18.11 9.27 13.09
N THR A 552 18.74 8.19 12.60
CA THR A 552 19.47 8.20 11.32
C THR A 552 18.56 8.57 10.16
N ASN A 553 17.35 8.02 10.12
CA ASN A 553 16.37 8.29 9.07
C ASN A 553 15.91 9.75 9.10
N ILE A 554 15.52 10.28 10.26
CA ILE A 554 15.09 11.67 10.43
C ILE A 554 16.23 12.63 10.06
N ASN A 555 17.47 12.36 10.49
CA ASN A 555 18.62 13.20 10.17
C ASN A 555 18.85 13.33 8.65
N ILE A 556 18.94 12.20 7.95
CA ILE A 556 19.16 12.19 6.50
C ILE A 556 17.93 12.75 5.77
N GLY A 557 16.72 12.36 6.18
CA GLY A 557 15.47 12.75 5.53
C GLY A 557 15.19 14.25 5.65
N THR A 558 15.35 14.84 6.83
CA THR A 558 15.21 16.29 7.04
C THR A 558 16.29 17.08 6.30
N SER A 559 17.51 16.54 6.17
CA SER A 559 18.57 17.17 5.38
C SER A 559 18.25 17.19 3.88
N TYR A 560 17.74 16.07 3.33
CA TYR A 560 17.27 16.03 1.94
C TYR A 560 16.04 16.93 1.71
N LEU A 561 15.08 16.92 2.65
CA LEU A 561 13.91 17.77 2.60
C LEU A 561 14.29 19.26 2.61
N GLN A 562 15.22 19.66 3.45
CA GLN A 562 15.76 21.03 3.49
C GLN A 562 16.41 21.41 2.16
N TYR A 563 17.22 20.51 1.58
CA TYR A 563 17.84 20.75 0.28
C TYR A 563 16.80 21.05 -0.81
N VAL A 564 15.75 20.23 -0.94
CA VAL A 564 14.70 20.50 -1.94
C VAL A 564 13.84 21.71 -1.56
N TYR A 565 13.65 21.99 -0.27
CA TYR A 565 12.91 23.16 0.19
C TYR A 565 13.59 24.47 -0.20
N GLN A 566 14.89 24.61 0.09
CA GLN A 566 15.68 25.78 -0.30
C GLN A 566 15.82 25.89 -1.82
N GLN A 567 16.04 24.77 -2.51
CA GLN A 567 16.16 24.74 -3.97
C GLN A 567 14.93 25.36 -4.67
N PHE A 568 13.75 25.25 -4.05
CA PHE A 568 12.50 25.79 -4.60
C PHE A 568 11.97 27.00 -3.81
N GLY A 569 12.86 27.76 -3.16
CA GLY A 569 12.53 29.04 -2.55
C GLY A 569 11.58 28.93 -1.37
N ASN A 570 11.79 27.93 -0.52
CA ASN A 570 11.05 27.71 0.72
C ASN A 570 9.53 27.53 0.50
N ASN A 571 9.17 26.83 -0.57
CA ASN A 571 7.79 26.57 -0.97
C ASN A 571 7.43 25.08 -0.76
N ARG A 572 6.47 24.79 0.13
CA ARG A 572 6.10 23.42 0.51
C ARG A 572 5.46 22.64 -0.64
N ILE A 573 4.74 23.31 -1.55
CA ILE A 573 4.16 22.67 -2.75
C ILE A 573 5.27 22.07 -3.62
N PHE A 574 6.28 22.88 -3.95
CA PHE A 574 7.40 22.42 -4.78
C PHE A 574 8.27 21.40 -4.07
N ALA A 575 8.58 21.64 -2.80
CA ALA A 575 9.42 20.75 -2.02
C ALA A 575 8.77 19.37 -1.83
N SER A 576 7.47 19.31 -1.54
CA SER A 576 6.71 18.05 -1.44
C SER A 576 6.70 17.31 -2.77
N ALA A 577 6.42 18.04 -3.86
CA ALA A 577 6.44 17.48 -5.21
C ALA A 577 7.84 16.96 -5.59
N ALA A 578 8.91 17.66 -5.22
CA ALA A 578 10.28 17.29 -5.49
C ALA A 578 10.75 16.11 -4.64
N TYR A 579 10.26 15.99 -3.40
CA TYR A 579 10.53 14.87 -2.52
C TYR A 579 9.99 13.56 -3.13
N ASN A 580 8.74 13.59 -3.63
CA ASN A 580 8.09 12.41 -4.22
C ASN A 580 8.52 12.11 -5.67
N ALA A 581 8.58 13.11 -6.56
CA ALA A 581 8.80 12.93 -8.00
C ALA A 581 10.20 13.36 -8.50
N GLY A 582 11.03 13.92 -7.62
CA GLY A 582 12.35 14.43 -7.94
C GLY A 582 12.35 15.90 -8.43
N PRO A 583 13.42 16.68 -8.14
CA PRO A 583 13.50 18.10 -8.53
C PRO A 583 13.39 18.37 -10.04
N GLY A 584 13.85 17.43 -10.88
CA GLY A 584 13.79 17.55 -12.33
C GLY A 584 12.36 17.68 -12.86
N ARG A 585 11.43 16.88 -12.32
CA ARG A 585 10.02 16.91 -12.73
C ARG A 585 9.34 18.22 -12.33
N VAL A 586 9.63 18.71 -11.12
CA VAL A 586 9.09 19.99 -10.65
C VAL A 586 9.54 21.15 -11.54
N ARG A 587 10.81 21.17 -11.97
CA ARG A 587 11.29 22.16 -12.94
C ARG A 587 10.55 22.09 -14.28
N THR A 588 10.29 20.89 -14.80
CA THR A 588 9.46 20.73 -16.00
C THR A 588 8.05 21.29 -15.79
N TRP A 589 7.40 20.96 -14.68
CA TRP A 589 6.03 21.43 -14.40
C TRP A 589 5.97 22.96 -14.25
N LEU A 590 6.94 23.55 -13.56
CA LEU A 590 7.12 25.01 -13.46
C LEU A 590 7.36 25.68 -14.82
N GLY A 591 8.16 25.05 -15.69
CA GLY A 591 8.36 25.53 -17.06
C GLY A 591 7.08 25.47 -17.89
N ASN A 592 6.25 24.44 -17.67
CA ASN A 592 4.98 24.27 -18.36
C ASN A 592 3.91 25.28 -17.89
N SER A 593 3.84 25.59 -16.60
CA SER A 593 2.93 26.59 -16.04
C SER A 593 3.38 28.03 -16.34
N ALA A 594 4.69 28.28 -16.30
CA ALA A 594 5.35 29.53 -16.63
C ALA A 594 4.76 30.78 -15.94
N GLY A 595 4.41 30.68 -14.65
CA GLY A 595 3.89 31.80 -13.86
C GLY A 595 2.43 32.18 -14.16
N ARG A 596 1.71 31.37 -14.95
CA ARG A 596 0.30 31.61 -15.30
C ARG A 596 -0.67 31.16 -14.22
N LEU A 597 -0.24 30.35 -13.26
CA LEU A 597 -1.12 29.68 -12.33
C LEU A 597 -1.10 30.31 -10.94
N ASP A 598 -2.18 30.10 -10.20
CA ASP A 598 -2.16 30.18 -8.74
C ASP A 598 -1.72 28.83 -8.13
N ALA A 599 -1.56 28.82 -6.80
CA ALA A 599 -1.09 27.66 -6.07
C ALA A 599 -2.02 26.42 -6.22
N VAL A 600 -3.33 26.61 -6.19
CA VAL A 600 -4.30 25.50 -6.25
C VAL A 600 -4.38 24.93 -7.66
N ALA A 601 -4.30 25.78 -8.69
CA ALA A 601 -4.21 25.37 -10.09
C ALA A 601 -2.93 24.56 -10.34
N PHE A 602 -1.80 24.99 -9.78
CA PHE A 602 -0.55 24.24 -9.91
C PHE A 602 -0.68 22.85 -9.28
N VAL A 603 -1.15 22.77 -8.02
CA VAL A 603 -1.34 21.49 -7.32
C VAL A 603 -2.26 20.56 -8.13
N GLU A 604 -3.40 21.05 -8.61
CA GLU A 604 -4.37 20.21 -9.31
C GLU A 604 -3.92 19.78 -10.72
N SER A 605 -3.06 20.57 -11.36
CA SER A 605 -2.55 20.28 -12.70
C SER A 605 -1.29 19.41 -12.73
N ILE A 606 -0.70 19.08 -11.56
CA ILE A 606 0.40 18.10 -11.45
C ILE A 606 0.00 16.82 -12.22
N PRO A 607 0.73 16.44 -13.29
CA PRO A 607 0.29 15.35 -14.17
C PRO A 607 0.25 13.98 -13.50
N PHE A 608 1.14 13.73 -12.52
CA PHE A 608 1.23 12.45 -11.83
C PHE A 608 0.19 12.42 -10.70
N SER A 609 -0.76 11.48 -10.79
CA SER A 609 -1.83 11.33 -9.80
C SER A 609 -1.28 11.06 -8.40
N GLU A 610 -0.24 10.23 -8.30
CA GLU A 610 0.45 9.93 -7.04
C GLU A 610 1.00 11.22 -6.40
N THR A 611 1.80 11.99 -7.14
CA THR A 611 2.40 13.23 -6.64
C THR A 611 1.36 14.30 -6.32
N ARG A 612 0.29 14.41 -7.13
CA ARG A 612 -0.82 15.33 -6.87
C ARG A 612 -1.51 15.01 -5.55
N GLY A 613 -1.84 13.73 -5.32
CA GLY A 613 -2.40 13.27 -4.05
C GLY A 613 -1.45 13.47 -2.88
N TYR A 614 -0.16 13.20 -3.09
CA TYR A 614 0.90 13.38 -2.09
C TYR A 614 0.98 14.83 -1.61
N VAL A 615 1.06 15.81 -2.51
CA VAL A 615 1.14 17.23 -2.16
C VAL A 615 -0.10 17.68 -1.39
N LYS A 616 -1.30 17.30 -1.85
CA LYS A 616 -2.56 17.60 -1.15
C LYS A 616 -2.57 17.04 0.27
N ASN A 617 -2.14 15.80 0.45
CA ASN A 617 -2.06 15.16 1.76
C ASN A 617 -1.08 15.88 2.67
N VAL A 618 0.15 16.12 2.21
CA VAL A 618 1.20 16.74 3.03
C VAL A 618 0.79 18.14 3.50
N LEU A 619 0.20 18.97 2.64
CA LEU A 619 -0.26 20.30 3.04
C LEU A 619 -1.38 20.25 4.07
N ALA A 620 -2.35 19.33 3.90
CA ALA A 620 -3.39 19.12 4.90
C ALA A 620 -2.82 18.56 6.22
N TYR A 621 -1.84 17.66 6.15
CA TYR A 621 -1.21 17.04 7.33
C TYR A 621 -0.38 18.06 8.11
N ASP A 622 0.30 18.96 7.43
CA ASP A 622 1.05 20.06 8.04
C ASP A 622 0.11 21.04 8.78
N ALA A 623 -1.08 21.30 8.24
CA ALA A 623 -2.13 22.02 8.98
C ALA A 623 -2.56 21.29 10.26
N TYR A 624 -2.82 19.98 10.20
CA TYR A 624 -3.17 19.20 11.39
C TYR A 624 -2.04 19.21 12.44
N TYR A 625 -0.77 19.07 12.03
CA TYR A 625 0.34 19.12 12.97
C TYR A 625 0.49 20.48 13.63
N ARG A 626 0.36 21.58 12.88
CA ARG A 626 0.36 22.93 13.46
C ARG A 626 -0.74 23.11 14.49
N HIS A 627 -1.95 22.64 14.19
CA HIS A 627 -3.05 22.65 15.16
C HIS A 627 -2.67 21.93 16.48
N PHE A 628 -2.15 20.71 16.40
CA PHE A 628 -1.74 19.95 17.59
C PHE A 628 -0.48 20.51 18.28
N MET A 629 0.28 21.38 17.61
CA MET A 629 1.40 22.13 18.18
C MET A 629 0.98 23.49 18.77
N GLY A 630 -0.29 23.87 18.66
CA GLY A 630 -0.80 25.16 19.13
C GLY A 630 -0.48 26.34 18.20
N GLU A 631 -0.18 26.06 16.93
CA GLU A 631 0.12 27.04 15.88
C GLU A 631 -1.09 27.25 14.96
N LYS A 632 -1.11 28.37 14.22
CA LYS A 632 -2.13 28.64 13.20
C LYS A 632 -2.07 27.57 12.11
N ASP A 633 -3.20 27.01 11.72
CA ASP A 633 -3.34 25.85 10.83
C ASP A 633 -3.70 26.20 9.37
N ALA A 634 -3.55 27.47 8.96
CA ALA A 634 -3.81 27.93 7.58
C ALA A 634 -3.08 27.07 6.54
N LEU A 635 -3.78 26.54 5.52
CA LEU A 635 -3.25 25.54 4.57
C LEU A 635 -1.92 25.97 3.93
N MET A 636 -1.88 27.17 3.37
CA MET A 636 -0.69 27.75 2.73
C MET A 636 -0.26 29.03 3.44
N SER A 637 1.04 29.31 3.46
CA SER A 637 1.54 30.63 3.86
C SER A 637 1.12 31.69 2.84
N ASP A 638 1.11 32.96 3.22
CA ASP A 638 0.78 34.05 2.30
C ASP A 638 1.71 34.08 1.08
N ALA A 639 3.00 33.78 1.28
CA ALA A 639 4.00 33.72 0.21
C ALA A 639 3.72 32.57 -0.78
N GLU A 640 3.22 31.42 -0.31
CA GLU A 640 2.80 30.32 -1.18
C GLU A 640 1.47 30.65 -1.88
N TRP A 641 0.49 31.19 -1.16
CA TRP A 641 -0.84 31.48 -1.69
C TRP A 641 -0.82 32.56 -2.78
N GLN A 642 -0.05 33.64 -2.57
CA GLN A 642 0.02 34.78 -3.49
C GLN A 642 1.02 34.59 -4.63
N ARG A 643 1.86 33.56 -4.57
CA ARG A 643 2.85 33.30 -5.60
C ARG A 643 2.19 32.94 -6.93
N ARG A 644 2.85 33.33 -8.02
CA ARG A 644 2.58 32.87 -9.38
C ARG A 644 3.37 31.60 -9.68
N TYR A 645 2.68 30.59 -10.19
CA TYR A 645 3.18 29.23 -10.41
C TYR A 645 3.32 28.91 -11.89
#